data_AF-A0A969WPQ9-F1
#
_entry.id   AF-A0A969WPQ9-F1
#
_cell.length_a   1.000
_cell.length_b   1.000
_cell.length_c   1.000
_cell.angle_alpha   90.00
_cell.angle_beta   90.00
_cell.angle_gamma   90.00
#
_symmetry.space_group_name_H-M   'P 1'
#
loop_
_entity.id
_entity.type
_entity.pdbx_description
1 polymer ?
#
loop_
_entity_poly.entity_id
_entity_poly.type
_entity_poly.pdbx_seq_one_letter_code
_entity_poly.pdbx_strand_id
1 'polypeptide(L)'
;MRKDIKRLIILLVSLVGIFALAHVLQSSSTKTRNNQNECKKINSIIAQEFNYAEKEIDNLAKQGEKEKLDSLVFYNYTQLFRKKQAGIFLYNESELIAWSTNRIPAPLQADSLQTNKNHIKLTDGYYMMHKINANKFSLVYLQNIYREYNYNNEYLNTGFNTLFNLNNNCEISLYETQNFVPITINGSKLFYVDSKSVETANYKLPAFAFLLALILFVILLIEASKFLIKNNVNQLLVLLALAIDMFILRLIMLKFSYPIAFYNLPIFSPEYYAESFWLPSPGDLGFNIILVFIWVLCFHRMFNTQTKQTSKLSNTLISVSAGIVVVVVQAFLSLRLSNIILNSSVELDPEKILSFSNYSLYLFAIILLFTLTSILLIDKLSKILHKHIKLIIFGFTLLATLTIWFFVANLEIRELIFPVIFLIIAFILFVIRQKQKSYNWYAYIVLIFFISLLLSDKLRYVISVKELSTRKVLASNLANERDAGAEFFLINTSNNIASDKHIENYIIKNDSKNLYNYLQKNYIKGYLSKYDLQISICKPIDSIFIHPDNELKHCYSFFSEMISKKGVPLIGSKFYFLEKHNGLISYFGYFKFLSDEQNETQLFIELNSKLFSEGLGYPELLLDKTYAPKKTMKNYSYAKYNNKKLIVKKGEYEYPYKYFFENNKSDFDIANLKDYSHLAYRPDSENIIIMSVEDKGIQRNLISLSYLFFICFALFGIYHISSNLLKKDYAYIRSLKNRIQFSILIIIIISILIIGAISINFIVKGYSDRHR
;
A
#
# COMPACT_ATOMS: atom_id res chain seq x y z
N MET A 1 33.01 42.11 -5.70
CA MET A 1 32.19 42.36 -4.50
C MET A 1 30.77 42.83 -4.83
N ARG A 2 30.57 43.92 -5.60
CA ARG A 2 29.23 44.49 -5.90
C ARG A 2 28.25 43.54 -6.61
N LYS A 3 28.73 42.63 -7.47
CA LYS A 3 27.89 41.66 -8.21
C LYS A 3 27.38 40.50 -7.34
N ASP A 4 28.22 39.99 -6.45
CA ASP A 4 27.88 38.86 -5.56
C ASP A 4 26.85 39.29 -4.50
N ILE A 5 27.01 40.49 -3.94
CA ILE A 5 26.06 41.09 -2.99
C ILE A 5 24.70 41.34 -3.67
N LYS A 6 24.69 41.89 -4.90
CA LYS A 6 23.45 42.05 -5.67
C LYS A 6 22.73 40.72 -5.88
N ARG A 7 23.46 39.64 -6.16
CA ARG A 7 22.87 38.30 -6.33
C ARG A 7 22.23 37.76 -5.05
N LEU A 8 22.89 37.94 -3.90
CA LEU A 8 22.34 37.57 -2.59
C LEU A 8 21.08 38.37 -2.25
N ILE A 9 21.07 39.68 -2.53
CA ILE A 9 19.88 40.53 -2.33
C ILE A 9 18.72 40.06 -3.21
N ILE A 10 18.97 39.76 -4.49
CA ILE A 10 17.92 39.25 -5.40
C ILE A 10 17.35 37.92 -4.89
N LEU A 11 18.20 36.99 -4.46
CA LEU A 11 17.75 35.71 -3.90
C LEU A 11 16.94 35.90 -2.62
N LEU A 12 17.35 36.81 -1.74
CA LEU A 12 16.64 37.13 -0.51
C LEU A 12 15.26 37.73 -0.78
N VAL A 13 15.17 38.71 -1.69
CA VAL A 13 13.89 39.33 -2.08
C VAL A 13 12.95 38.30 -2.72
N SER A 14 13.46 37.46 -3.62
CA SER A 14 12.69 36.37 -4.23
C SER A 14 12.21 35.35 -3.19
N LEU A 15 13.06 34.97 -2.24
CA LEU A 15 12.71 34.06 -1.14
C LEU A 15 11.57 34.64 -0.30
N VAL A 16 11.69 35.90 0.14
CA VAL A 16 10.66 36.57 0.94
C VAL A 16 9.34 36.66 0.17
N GLY A 17 9.38 37.02 -1.12
CA GLY A 17 8.19 37.08 -1.97
C GLY A 17 7.48 35.74 -2.12
N ILE A 18 8.22 34.67 -2.39
CA ILE A 18 7.64 33.32 -2.55
C ILE A 18 7.17 32.75 -1.22
N PHE A 19 7.88 33.02 -0.13
CA PHE A 19 7.48 32.61 1.21
C PHE A 19 6.19 33.31 1.64
N ALA A 20 6.07 34.62 1.38
CA ALA A 20 4.82 35.36 1.61
C ALA A 20 3.68 34.80 0.75
N LEU A 21 3.92 34.52 -0.53
CA LEU A 21 2.95 33.88 -1.42
C LEU A 21 2.52 32.51 -0.88
N ALA A 22 3.45 31.69 -0.38
CA ALA A 22 3.15 30.38 0.18
C ALA A 22 2.22 30.47 1.40
N HIS A 23 2.46 31.45 2.29
CA HIS A 23 1.56 31.74 3.41
C HIS A 23 0.18 32.21 2.98
N VAL A 24 0.10 33.11 2.00
CA VAL A 24 -1.18 33.57 1.44
C VAL A 24 -1.95 32.39 0.84
N LEU A 25 -1.27 31.51 0.09
CA LEU A 25 -1.87 30.31 -0.48
C LEU A 25 -2.35 29.35 0.62
N GLN A 26 -1.57 29.13 1.68
CA GLN A 26 -1.97 28.27 2.79
C GLN A 26 -3.17 28.84 3.56
N SER A 27 -3.20 30.15 3.77
CA SER A 27 -4.37 30.83 4.37
C SER A 27 -5.60 30.73 3.48
N SER A 28 -5.43 30.82 2.16
CA SER A 28 -6.52 30.66 1.20
C SER A 28 -7.04 29.23 1.14
N SER A 29 -6.18 28.22 1.33
CA SER A 29 -6.57 26.81 1.30
C SER A 29 -7.29 26.37 2.57
N THR A 30 -6.99 27.01 3.71
CA THR A 30 -7.64 26.72 5.01
C THR A 30 -9.04 27.34 5.12
N LYS A 31 -9.35 28.36 4.32
CA LYS A 31 -10.73 28.83 4.16
C LYS A 31 -11.52 27.76 3.42
N THR A 32 -12.53 27.20 4.08
CA THR A 32 -13.48 26.22 3.54
C THR A 32 -13.92 26.65 2.14
N ARG A 33 -13.40 25.97 1.12
CA ARG A 33 -13.91 26.16 -0.24
C ARG A 33 -15.31 25.59 -0.22
N ASN A 34 -16.29 26.44 -0.49
CA ASN A 34 -17.69 26.03 -0.48
C ASN A 34 -17.93 25.06 -1.66
N ASN A 35 -17.69 23.75 -1.44
CA ASN A 35 -17.83 22.67 -2.42
C ASN A 35 -19.27 22.55 -2.96
N GLN A 36 -20.22 23.27 -2.35
CA GLN A 36 -21.57 23.50 -2.87
C GLN A 36 -21.57 23.94 -4.34
N ASN A 37 -20.59 24.77 -4.78
CA ASN A 37 -20.53 25.19 -6.19
C ASN A 37 -20.13 24.06 -7.16
N GLU A 38 -19.34 23.07 -6.72
CA GLU A 38 -19.03 21.89 -7.54
C GLU A 38 -20.23 20.94 -7.59
N CYS A 39 -20.87 20.66 -6.46
CA CYS A 39 -22.07 19.81 -6.47
C CYS A 39 -23.26 20.49 -7.20
N LYS A 40 -23.32 21.82 -7.27
CA LYS A 40 -24.28 22.56 -8.13
C LYS A 40 -24.07 22.31 -9.63
N LYS A 41 -22.83 22.05 -10.09
CA LYS A 41 -22.57 21.70 -11.50
C LYS A 41 -23.26 20.41 -11.91
N ILE A 42 -23.51 19.51 -10.96
CA ILE A 42 -24.22 18.25 -11.21
C ILE A 42 -25.61 18.54 -11.78
N ASN A 43 -26.31 19.55 -11.27
CA ASN A 43 -27.64 19.92 -11.77
C ASN A 43 -27.58 20.36 -13.25
N SER A 44 -26.58 21.16 -13.62
CA SER A 44 -26.39 21.57 -15.03
C SER A 44 -26.00 20.42 -15.96
N ILE A 45 -25.17 19.48 -15.49
CA ILE A 45 -24.75 18.31 -16.28
C ILE A 45 -25.93 17.37 -16.47
N ILE A 46 -26.67 17.06 -15.40
CA ILE A 46 -27.84 16.20 -15.47
C ILE A 46 -28.92 16.82 -16.37
N ALA A 47 -29.15 18.14 -16.31
CA ALA A 47 -30.08 18.81 -17.21
C ALA A 47 -29.65 18.72 -18.69
N GLN A 48 -28.35 18.88 -18.97
CA GLN A 48 -27.82 18.72 -20.33
C GLN A 48 -27.97 17.28 -20.86
N GLU A 49 -27.66 16.29 -20.03
CA GLU A 49 -27.80 14.88 -20.39
C GLU A 49 -29.28 14.48 -20.55
N PHE A 50 -30.19 15.04 -19.74
CA PHE A 50 -31.63 14.83 -19.90
C PHE A 50 -32.15 15.37 -21.24
N ASN A 51 -31.77 16.60 -21.61
CA ASN A 51 -32.13 17.17 -22.91
C ASN A 51 -31.55 16.37 -24.09
N TYR A 52 -30.38 15.74 -23.91
CA TYR A 52 -29.81 14.84 -24.91
C TYR A 52 -30.62 13.54 -25.01
N ALA A 53 -30.99 12.94 -23.88
CA ALA A 53 -31.82 11.73 -23.84
C ALA A 53 -33.20 11.94 -24.50
N GLU A 54 -33.85 13.09 -24.24
CA GLU A 54 -35.13 13.48 -24.86
C GLU A 54 -35.01 13.55 -26.38
N LYS A 55 -34.02 14.28 -26.90
CA LYS A 55 -33.76 14.39 -28.35
C LYS A 55 -33.48 13.04 -29.00
N GLU A 56 -32.72 12.16 -28.34
CA GLU A 56 -32.40 10.83 -28.88
C GLU A 56 -33.63 9.91 -28.95
N ILE A 57 -34.45 9.86 -27.89
CA ILE A 57 -35.68 9.06 -27.95
C ILE A 57 -36.66 9.64 -28.96
N ASP A 58 -36.83 10.96 -29.02
CA ASP A 58 -37.73 11.60 -30.00
C ASP A 58 -37.30 11.30 -31.44
N ASN A 59 -36.00 11.33 -31.73
CA ASN A 59 -35.47 10.98 -33.04
C ASN A 59 -35.69 9.49 -33.34
N LEU A 60 -35.47 8.62 -32.35
CA LEU A 60 -35.72 7.18 -32.49
C LEU A 60 -37.21 6.88 -32.74
N ALA A 61 -38.11 7.56 -32.03
CA ALA A 61 -39.56 7.42 -32.21
C ALA A 61 -39.97 7.82 -33.63
N LYS A 62 -39.45 8.94 -34.15
CA LYS A 62 -39.70 9.40 -35.55
C LYS A 62 -39.12 8.46 -36.60
N GLN A 63 -37.95 7.86 -36.35
CA GLN A 63 -37.36 6.86 -37.26
C GLN A 63 -38.15 5.54 -37.23
N GLY A 64 -38.69 5.19 -36.07
CA GLY A 64 -39.56 4.03 -35.86
C GLY A 64 -40.89 4.07 -36.60
N GLU A 65 -41.29 5.22 -37.15
CA GLU A 65 -42.44 5.32 -38.07
C GLU A 65 -42.13 4.76 -39.46
N LYS A 66 -40.85 4.66 -39.84
CA LYS A 66 -40.38 4.22 -41.17
C LYS A 66 -39.73 2.84 -41.15
N GLU A 67 -39.09 2.47 -40.04
CA GLU A 67 -38.35 1.21 -39.89
C GLU A 67 -38.76 0.48 -38.61
N LYS A 68 -38.45 -0.82 -38.50
CA LYS A 68 -38.77 -1.58 -37.28
C LYS A 68 -37.91 -1.10 -36.09
N LEU A 69 -38.59 -0.66 -35.03
CA LEU A 69 -37.99 -0.12 -33.80
C LEU A 69 -37.01 -1.09 -33.10
N ASP A 70 -37.30 -2.38 -33.11
CA ASP A 70 -36.45 -3.42 -32.48
C ASP A 70 -35.04 -3.47 -33.11
N SER A 71 -34.98 -3.39 -34.43
CA SER A 71 -33.76 -3.44 -35.23
C SER A 71 -32.95 -2.15 -35.04
N LEU A 72 -33.61 -0.99 -35.03
CA LEU A 72 -32.97 0.30 -34.76
C LEU A 72 -32.31 0.33 -33.37
N VAL A 73 -33.02 -0.11 -32.33
CA VAL A 73 -32.49 -0.16 -30.96
C VAL A 73 -31.29 -1.11 -30.88
N PHE A 74 -31.38 -2.29 -31.50
CA PHE A 74 -30.31 -3.28 -31.42
C PHE A 74 -29.06 -2.88 -32.20
N TYR A 75 -29.18 -2.36 -33.42
CA TYR A 75 -28.01 -2.08 -34.28
C TYR A 75 -27.40 -0.69 -34.05
N ASN A 76 -28.23 0.34 -33.92
CA ASN A 76 -27.72 1.72 -33.92
C ASN A 76 -27.22 2.18 -32.53
N TYR A 77 -27.69 1.55 -31.46
CA TYR A 77 -27.42 2.00 -30.08
C TYR A 77 -26.49 1.08 -29.27
N THR A 78 -25.86 0.07 -29.88
CA THR A 78 -24.89 -0.83 -29.19
C THR A 78 -23.74 -0.10 -28.49
N GLN A 79 -23.32 1.04 -29.04
CA GLN A 79 -22.22 1.85 -28.49
C GLN A 79 -22.66 2.86 -27.42
N LEU A 80 -23.96 3.07 -27.22
CA LEU A 80 -24.50 4.07 -26.31
C LEU A 80 -23.97 3.87 -24.88
N PHE A 81 -23.91 2.62 -24.43
CA PHE A 81 -23.38 2.30 -23.11
C PHE A 81 -21.90 2.70 -22.95
N ARG A 82 -21.06 2.52 -23.98
CA ARG A 82 -19.64 2.89 -23.91
C ARG A 82 -19.44 4.41 -23.91
N LYS A 83 -20.31 5.15 -24.61
CA LYS A 83 -20.19 6.61 -24.75
C LYS A 83 -20.81 7.39 -23.59
N LYS A 84 -21.90 6.88 -22.99
CA LYS A 84 -22.72 7.61 -22.01
C LYS A 84 -23.11 6.81 -20.76
N GLN A 85 -22.78 5.52 -20.70
CA GLN A 85 -23.35 4.56 -19.73
C GLN A 85 -24.89 4.59 -19.71
N ALA A 86 -25.47 4.69 -20.91
CA ALA A 86 -26.90 4.69 -21.12
C ALA A 86 -27.35 3.51 -21.99
N GLY A 87 -28.63 3.14 -21.87
CA GLY A 87 -29.28 2.08 -22.62
C GLY A 87 -30.70 2.48 -23.00
N ILE A 88 -31.18 1.92 -24.11
CA ILE A 88 -32.55 2.09 -24.60
C ILE A 88 -33.24 0.73 -24.54
N PHE A 89 -34.47 0.73 -24.04
CA PHE A 89 -35.30 -0.45 -23.82
C PHE A 89 -36.65 -0.22 -24.48
N LEU A 90 -37.08 -1.17 -25.32
CA LEU A 90 -38.33 -1.13 -26.07
C LEU A 90 -39.29 -2.15 -25.46
N TYR A 91 -40.45 -1.67 -25.03
CA TYR A 91 -41.54 -2.49 -24.49
C TYR A 91 -42.75 -2.46 -25.42
N ASN A 92 -43.52 -3.55 -25.48
CA ASN A 92 -44.82 -3.60 -26.15
C ASN A 92 -45.88 -4.00 -25.13
N GLU A 93 -46.88 -3.13 -24.93
CA GLU A 93 -47.97 -3.24 -23.92
C GLU A 93 -47.50 -3.38 -22.46
N SER A 94 -46.58 -4.30 -22.15
CA SER A 94 -45.85 -4.40 -20.88
C SER A 94 -44.56 -5.25 -20.96
N GLU A 95 -44.30 -5.97 -22.07
CA GLU A 95 -43.15 -6.88 -22.20
C GLU A 95 -41.95 -6.22 -22.90
N LEU A 96 -40.74 -6.46 -22.38
CA LEU A 96 -39.49 -6.02 -23.02
C LEU A 96 -39.19 -6.84 -24.28
N ILE A 97 -39.14 -6.19 -25.45
CA ILE A 97 -38.89 -6.83 -26.75
C ILE A 97 -37.45 -6.61 -27.23
N ALA A 98 -36.88 -5.43 -27.00
CA ALA A 98 -35.52 -5.12 -27.46
C ALA A 98 -34.77 -4.21 -26.46
N TRP A 99 -33.45 -4.35 -26.44
CA TRP A 99 -32.56 -3.54 -25.60
C TRP A 99 -31.24 -3.27 -26.30
N SER A 100 -30.65 -2.10 -26.07
CA SER A 100 -29.33 -1.76 -26.61
C SER A 100 -28.15 -2.26 -25.76
N THR A 101 -28.41 -2.66 -24.51
CA THR A 101 -27.39 -3.19 -23.59
C THR A 101 -27.97 -4.09 -22.52
N ASN A 102 -27.22 -5.12 -22.12
CA ASN A 102 -27.52 -6.00 -20.98
C ASN A 102 -26.78 -5.58 -19.69
N ARG A 103 -26.05 -4.45 -19.72
CA ARG A 103 -25.27 -3.96 -18.57
C ARG A 103 -26.07 -3.09 -17.60
N ILE A 104 -27.29 -2.73 -17.95
CA ILE A 104 -28.23 -2.02 -17.08
C ILE A 104 -29.34 -3.02 -16.74
N PRO A 105 -29.62 -3.28 -15.44
CA PRO A 105 -30.62 -4.25 -15.02
C PRO A 105 -32.04 -3.66 -15.11
N ALA A 106 -32.47 -3.33 -16.33
CA ALA A 106 -33.80 -2.79 -16.59
C ALA A 106 -34.88 -3.84 -16.26
N PRO A 107 -36.04 -3.44 -15.73
CA PRO A 107 -37.10 -4.37 -15.39
C PRO A 107 -37.73 -4.99 -16.64
N LEU A 108 -38.12 -6.26 -16.54
CA LEU A 108 -38.73 -7.02 -17.64
C LEU A 108 -40.16 -6.55 -17.96
N GLN A 109 -40.85 -5.94 -17.00
CA GLN A 109 -42.22 -5.44 -17.13
C GLN A 109 -42.26 -3.92 -17.05
N ALA A 110 -42.89 -3.28 -18.04
CA ALA A 110 -42.98 -1.82 -18.15
C ALA A 110 -43.80 -1.16 -17.02
N ASP A 111 -44.72 -1.89 -16.38
CA ASP A 111 -45.61 -1.38 -15.32
C ASP A 111 -44.88 -1.09 -14.01
N SER A 112 -43.70 -1.69 -13.82
CA SER A 112 -42.80 -1.37 -12.72
C SER A 112 -42.13 0.02 -12.87
N LEU A 113 -42.20 0.60 -14.08
CA LEU A 113 -41.66 1.93 -14.39
C LEU A 113 -42.76 2.98 -14.22
N GLN A 114 -42.77 3.67 -13.08
CA GLN A 114 -43.71 4.77 -12.83
C GLN A 114 -43.54 5.87 -13.90
N THR A 115 -44.59 6.17 -14.65
CA THR A 115 -44.59 7.13 -15.78
C THR A 115 -44.28 8.57 -15.39
N ASN A 116 -44.51 8.94 -14.13
CA ASN A 116 -44.37 10.33 -13.65
C ASN A 116 -43.01 10.63 -12.97
N LYS A 117 -42.03 9.72 -13.00
CA LYS A 117 -40.70 9.94 -12.40
C LYS A 117 -39.61 9.95 -13.47
N ASN A 118 -38.80 11.01 -13.48
CA ASN A 118 -37.62 11.12 -14.34
C ASN A 118 -36.39 10.34 -13.82
N HIS A 119 -36.58 9.47 -12.82
CA HIS A 119 -35.55 8.61 -12.25
C HIS A 119 -36.10 7.28 -11.78
N ILE A 120 -35.22 6.29 -11.69
CA ILE A 120 -35.49 5.00 -11.10
C ILE A 120 -34.28 4.51 -10.29
N LYS A 121 -34.54 3.85 -9.16
CA LYS A 121 -33.54 3.07 -8.43
C LYS A 121 -33.60 1.63 -8.92
N LEU A 122 -32.52 1.14 -9.51
CA LEU A 122 -32.32 -0.27 -9.87
C LEU A 122 -31.39 -0.95 -8.87
N THR A 123 -31.13 -2.24 -9.06
CA THR A 123 -30.32 -3.06 -8.15
C THR A 123 -28.87 -2.63 -8.02
N ASP A 124 -28.33 -1.94 -9.03
CA ASP A 124 -26.92 -1.51 -9.10
C ASP A 124 -26.72 0.01 -9.07
N GLY A 125 -27.79 0.79 -8.84
CA GLY A 125 -27.70 2.23 -8.67
C GLY A 125 -28.93 3.04 -9.06
N TYR A 126 -28.73 4.35 -9.15
CA TYR A 126 -29.72 5.35 -9.55
C TYR A 126 -29.55 5.72 -11.02
N TYR A 127 -30.66 5.68 -11.75
CA TYR A 127 -30.72 5.95 -13.17
C TYR A 127 -31.64 7.13 -13.46
N MET A 128 -31.21 7.98 -14.38
CA MET A 128 -32.08 8.91 -15.07
C MET A 128 -32.98 8.12 -16.01
N MET A 129 -34.28 8.41 -16.00
CA MET A 129 -35.25 7.76 -16.87
C MET A 129 -35.99 8.80 -17.72
N HIS A 130 -36.07 8.54 -19.01
CA HIS A 130 -37.00 9.23 -19.91
C HIS A 130 -37.81 8.19 -20.68
N LYS A 131 -39.14 8.32 -20.64
CA LYS A 131 -40.09 7.36 -21.23
C LYS A 131 -41.02 8.08 -22.19
N ILE A 132 -41.13 7.57 -23.41
CA ILE A 132 -42.09 8.04 -24.42
C ILE A 132 -42.92 6.84 -24.88
N ASN A 133 -44.23 7.06 -25.01
CA ASN A 133 -45.14 6.07 -25.57
C ASN A 133 -45.37 6.40 -27.04
N ALA A 134 -44.96 5.50 -27.94
CA ALA A 134 -45.14 5.60 -29.38
C ALA A 134 -46.06 4.47 -29.86
N ASN A 135 -47.34 4.78 -30.07
CA ASN A 135 -48.38 3.83 -30.45
C ASN A 135 -48.48 2.64 -29.47
N LYS A 136 -48.20 1.41 -29.93
CA LYS A 136 -48.22 0.17 -29.09
C LYS A 136 -46.94 -0.03 -28.27
N PHE A 137 -45.90 0.76 -28.53
CA PHE A 137 -44.60 0.60 -27.91
C PHE A 137 -44.32 1.69 -26.86
N SER A 138 -43.60 1.31 -25.81
CA SER A 138 -42.99 2.24 -24.86
C SER A 138 -41.47 2.20 -25.01
N LEU A 139 -40.86 3.34 -25.31
CA LEU A 139 -39.42 3.52 -25.36
C LEU A 139 -38.93 4.09 -24.03
N VAL A 140 -37.92 3.47 -23.45
CA VAL A 140 -37.34 3.88 -22.16
C VAL A 140 -35.83 4.05 -22.32
N TYR A 141 -35.34 5.25 -22.02
CA TYR A 141 -33.93 5.55 -21.94
C TYR A 141 -33.51 5.57 -20.47
N LEU A 142 -32.47 4.79 -20.15
CA LEU A 142 -31.88 4.73 -18.83
C LEU A 142 -30.42 5.14 -18.90
N GLN A 143 -30.02 6.13 -18.11
CA GLN A 143 -28.62 6.53 -17.97
C GLN A 143 -28.20 6.46 -16.52
N ASN A 144 -27.09 5.77 -16.25
CA ASN A 144 -26.57 5.66 -14.90
C ASN A 144 -26.11 7.04 -14.41
N ILE A 145 -26.67 7.50 -13.29
CA ILE A 145 -26.23 8.72 -12.61
C ILE A 145 -25.23 8.36 -11.50
N TYR A 146 -25.58 7.35 -10.70
CA TYR A 146 -24.81 6.95 -9.52
C TYR A 146 -24.89 5.44 -9.33
N ARG A 147 -23.74 4.81 -9.16
CA ARG A 147 -23.62 3.38 -8.87
C ARG A 147 -23.63 3.13 -7.37
N GLU A 148 -24.53 2.25 -6.95
CA GLU A 148 -24.66 1.80 -5.56
C GLU A 148 -24.61 0.28 -5.57
N TYR A 149 -23.49 -0.29 -5.12
CA TYR A 149 -23.28 -1.72 -4.99
C TYR A 149 -23.57 -2.13 -3.55
N ASN A 150 -24.11 -3.33 -3.35
CA ASN A 150 -24.34 -3.90 -2.01
C ASN A 150 -23.04 -4.17 -1.24
N TYR A 151 -21.91 -4.25 -1.95
CA TYR A 151 -20.56 -4.43 -1.43
C TYR A 151 -19.58 -3.57 -2.24
N ASN A 152 -18.61 -2.98 -1.55
CA ASN A 152 -17.57 -2.12 -2.09
C ASN A 152 -16.21 -2.80 -1.93
N ASN A 153 -15.52 -3.02 -3.05
CA ASN A 153 -14.21 -3.66 -3.09
C ASN A 153 -13.26 -2.96 -4.05
N GLU A 154 -12.04 -3.49 -4.22
CA GLU A 154 -11.04 -2.87 -5.09
C GLU A 154 -11.48 -2.78 -6.57
N TYR A 155 -12.50 -3.53 -6.97
CA TYR A 155 -13.02 -3.59 -8.34
C TYR A 155 -14.36 -2.86 -8.52
N LEU A 156 -15.22 -2.86 -7.50
CA LEU A 156 -16.56 -2.28 -7.50
C LEU A 156 -16.63 -1.12 -6.52
N ASN A 157 -16.50 0.10 -7.04
CA ASN A 157 -16.62 1.33 -6.25
C ASN A 157 -17.99 1.99 -6.45
N THR A 158 -18.60 2.41 -5.36
CA THR A 158 -19.80 3.24 -5.39
C THR A 158 -19.45 4.70 -5.71
N GLY A 159 -20.27 5.39 -6.49
CA GLY A 159 -20.02 6.77 -6.86
C GLY A 159 -20.78 7.24 -8.10
N PHE A 160 -20.62 8.52 -8.43
CA PHE A 160 -21.19 9.11 -9.64
C PHE A 160 -20.58 8.49 -10.91
N ASN A 161 -21.34 8.51 -11.99
CA ASN A 161 -20.87 8.09 -13.30
C ASN A 161 -19.58 8.85 -13.69
N THR A 162 -18.51 8.09 -13.96
CA THR A 162 -17.18 8.64 -14.24
C THR A 162 -17.13 9.52 -15.48
N LEU A 163 -18.06 9.34 -16.43
CA LEU A 163 -18.17 10.17 -17.62
C LEU A 163 -18.61 11.61 -17.33
N PHE A 164 -19.21 11.87 -16.17
CA PHE A 164 -19.57 13.23 -15.76
C PHE A 164 -18.36 14.03 -15.25
N ASN A 165 -17.20 13.37 -15.07
CA ASN A 165 -15.96 13.99 -14.61
C ASN A 165 -16.16 14.82 -13.32
N LEU A 166 -16.99 14.30 -12.42
CA LEU A 166 -17.30 14.90 -11.12
C LEU A 166 -16.26 14.46 -10.08
N ASN A 167 -15.90 15.36 -9.17
CA ASN A 167 -15.11 15.00 -7.99
C ASN A 167 -15.94 14.09 -7.08
N ASN A 168 -15.32 13.05 -6.50
CA ASN A 168 -15.96 12.10 -5.57
C ASN A 168 -16.38 12.70 -4.20
N ASN A 169 -16.46 14.02 -4.11
CA ASN A 169 -16.76 14.76 -2.88
C ASN A 169 -18.25 15.06 -2.70
N CYS A 170 -19.10 14.53 -3.59
CA CYS A 170 -20.53 14.67 -3.49
C CYS A 170 -21.14 13.30 -3.12
N GLU A 171 -22.08 13.27 -2.17
CA GLU A 171 -22.88 12.08 -1.84
C GLU A 171 -24.34 12.33 -2.13
N ILE A 172 -25.05 11.26 -2.50
CA ILE A 172 -26.49 11.32 -2.77
C ILE A 172 -27.25 11.01 -1.49
N SER A 173 -28.26 11.82 -1.19
CA SER A 173 -29.27 11.56 -0.18
C SER A 173 -30.67 11.66 -0.78
N LEU A 174 -31.57 10.78 -0.34
CA LEU A 174 -32.99 10.85 -0.69
C LEU A 174 -33.77 11.77 0.24
N TYR A 175 -33.20 12.10 1.40
CA TYR A 175 -33.84 12.92 2.43
C TYR A 175 -33.25 14.32 2.45
N GLU A 176 -34.13 15.30 2.65
CA GLU A 176 -33.75 16.70 2.82
C GLU A 176 -33.15 16.89 4.21
N THR A 177 -31.91 17.39 4.26
CA THR A 177 -31.26 17.83 5.49
C THR A 177 -30.66 19.22 5.28
N GLN A 178 -30.32 19.92 6.36
CA GLN A 178 -29.75 21.26 6.26
C GLN A 178 -28.45 21.24 5.44
N ASN A 179 -28.35 22.14 4.46
CA ASN A 179 -27.21 22.37 3.55
C ASN A 179 -27.08 21.47 2.30
N PHE A 180 -28.04 20.57 2.03
CA PHE A 180 -28.00 19.77 0.80
C PHE A 180 -28.56 20.52 -0.41
N VAL A 181 -27.98 20.30 -1.59
CA VAL A 181 -28.42 20.92 -2.85
C VAL A 181 -29.44 19.99 -3.53
N PRO A 182 -30.69 20.42 -3.77
CA PRO A 182 -31.66 19.63 -4.51
C PRO A 182 -31.26 19.57 -5.99
N ILE A 183 -31.30 18.38 -6.58
CA ILE A 183 -31.17 18.19 -8.02
C ILE A 183 -32.56 17.99 -8.61
N THR A 184 -32.88 18.82 -9.60
CA THR A 184 -34.21 18.91 -10.19
C THR A 184 -34.15 18.84 -11.70
N ILE A 185 -34.97 17.99 -12.30
CA ILE A 185 -35.23 17.98 -13.75
C ILE A 185 -36.69 18.42 -13.95
N ASN A 186 -36.90 19.47 -14.73
CA ASN A 186 -38.24 19.99 -15.09
C ASN A 186 -39.18 20.18 -13.89
N GLY A 187 -38.66 20.70 -12.76
CA GLY A 187 -39.44 20.95 -11.54
C GLY A 187 -39.64 19.73 -10.62
N SER A 188 -39.30 18.51 -11.07
CA SER A 188 -39.33 17.30 -10.24
C SER A 188 -38.00 17.09 -9.51
N LYS A 189 -38.03 16.93 -8.18
CA LYS A 189 -36.84 16.64 -7.36
C LYS A 189 -36.44 15.17 -7.54
N LEU A 190 -35.17 14.91 -7.87
CA LEU A 190 -34.66 13.54 -8.06
C LEU A 190 -33.99 13.02 -6.79
N PHE A 191 -33.04 13.79 -6.27
CA PHE A 191 -32.31 13.50 -5.05
C PHE A 191 -31.61 14.77 -4.55
N TYR A 192 -31.15 14.71 -3.32
CA TYR A 192 -30.32 15.74 -2.71
C TYR A 192 -28.87 15.34 -2.83
N VAL A 193 -27.99 16.31 -3.07
CA VAL A 193 -26.55 16.10 -3.03
C VAL A 193 -25.99 16.84 -1.85
N ASP A 194 -25.34 16.08 -0.98
CA ASP A 194 -24.44 16.64 0.01
C ASP A 194 -23.06 16.83 -0.61
N SER A 195 -22.47 17.99 -0.41
CA SER A 195 -21.03 18.09 -0.54
C SER A 195 -20.48 17.50 0.74
N LYS A 196 -19.80 16.35 0.68
CA LYS A 196 -18.98 15.89 1.80
C LYS A 196 -18.19 17.08 2.30
N SER A 197 -18.47 17.52 3.52
CA SER A 197 -17.71 18.52 4.25
C SER A 197 -16.35 17.96 4.66
N VAL A 198 -15.74 17.13 3.81
CA VAL A 198 -14.34 16.78 3.98
C VAL A 198 -13.60 18.06 3.65
N GLU A 199 -12.89 18.56 4.67
CA GLU A 199 -11.89 19.63 4.60
C GLU A 199 -10.79 19.23 3.61
N THR A 200 -11.09 19.12 2.31
CA THR A 200 -10.06 18.93 1.28
C THR A 200 -9.48 20.30 0.95
N ALA A 201 -8.93 20.96 1.96
CA ALA A 201 -8.00 22.05 1.75
C ALA A 201 -6.89 21.51 0.84
N ASN A 202 -6.80 22.06 -0.39
CA ASN A 202 -5.82 21.59 -1.36
C ASN A 202 -4.43 22.09 -0.95
N TYR A 203 -3.75 21.34 -0.09
CA TYR A 203 -2.42 21.69 0.41
C TYR A 203 -1.30 21.47 -0.63
N LYS A 204 -1.58 20.90 -1.80
CA LYS A 204 -0.55 20.65 -2.83
C LYS A 204 0.10 21.93 -3.35
N LEU A 205 -0.71 22.96 -3.62
CA LEU A 205 -0.21 24.24 -4.14
C LEU A 205 0.60 25.03 -3.10
N PRO A 206 0.12 25.24 -1.85
CA PRO A 206 0.95 25.88 -0.83
C PRO A 206 2.19 25.05 -0.50
N ALA A 207 2.09 23.71 -0.44
CA ALA A 207 3.26 22.85 -0.25
C ALA A 207 4.29 23.03 -1.37
N PHE A 208 3.86 23.12 -2.64
CA PHE A 208 4.77 23.39 -3.75
C PHE A 208 5.45 24.75 -3.63
N ALA A 209 4.71 25.80 -3.24
CA ALA A 209 5.28 27.13 -3.01
C ALA A 209 6.30 27.12 -1.84
N PHE A 210 5.99 26.44 -0.74
CA PHE A 210 6.94 26.24 0.37
C PHE A 210 8.17 25.43 -0.03
N LEU A 211 8.01 24.41 -0.88
CA LEU A 211 9.12 23.64 -1.42
C LEU A 211 10.04 24.52 -2.26
N LEU A 212 9.47 25.42 -3.07
CA LEU A 212 10.24 26.38 -3.86
C LEU A 212 10.95 27.40 -2.97
N ALA A 213 10.29 27.89 -1.92
CA ALA A 213 10.92 28.74 -0.90
C ALA A 213 12.09 28.01 -0.21
N LEU A 214 11.92 26.74 0.17
CA LEU A 214 12.98 25.94 0.78
C LEU A 214 14.16 25.75 -0.16
N ILE A 215 13.92 25.48 -1.44
CA ILE A 215 14.98 25.38 -2.46
C ILE A 215 15.73 26.71 -2.58
N LEU A 216 15.02 27.84 -2.65
CA LEU A 216 15.66 29.17 -2.71
C LEU A 216 16.46 29.48 -1.45
N PHE A 217 15.96 29.10 -0.27
CA PHE A 217 16.69 29.27 0.98
C PHE A 217 17.99 28.45 1.00
N VAL A 218 17.94 27.19 0.57
CA VAL A 218 19.14 26.36 0.45
C VAL A 218 20.12 26.93 -0.58
N ILE A 219 19.64 27.43 -1.72
CA ILE A 219 20.49 28.12 -2.72
C ILE A 219 21.12 29.39 -2.13
N LEU A 220 20.37 30.17 -1.35
CA LEU A 220 20.88 31.35 -0.66
C LEU A 220 22.02 30.98 0.28
N LEU A 221 21.86 29.92 1.11
CA LEU A 221 22.92 29.42 2.00
C LEU A 221 24.17 28.97 1.22
N ILE A 222 23.98 28.32 0.07
CA ILE A 222 25.09 27.89 -0.81
C ILE A 222 25.82 29.09 -1.42
N GLU A 223 25.11 30.13 -1.86
CA GLU A 223 25.74 31.33 -2.41
C GLU A 223 26.41 32.18 -1.32
N ALA A 224 25.82 32.25 -0.12
CA ALA A 224 26.42 32.90 1.04
C ALA A 224 27.72 32.20 1.47
N SER A 225 27.72 30.87 1.54
CA SER A 225 28.93 30.10 1.85
C SER A 225 30.03 30.30 0.79
N LYS A 226 29.69 30.36 -0.51
CA LYS A 226 30.66 30.72 -1.57
C LYS A 226 31.23 32.12 -1.37
N PHE A 227 30.39 33.09 -1.01
CA PHE A 227 30.81 34.47 -0.76
C PHE A 227 31.77 34.56 0.44
N LEU A 228 31.47 33.88 1.54
CA LEU A 228 32.33 33.83 2.74
C LEU A 228 33.70 33.21 2.43
N ILE A 229 33.73 32.09 1.70
CA ILE A 229 35.00 31.46 1.30
C ILE A 229 35.82 32.37 0.38
N LYS A 230 35.16 33.10 -0.52
CA LYS A 230 35.82 34.07 -1.41
C LYS A 230 36.44 35.25 -0.63
N ASN A 231 35.86 35.60 0.51
CA ASN A 231 36.37 36.63 1.42
C ASN A 231 37.34 36.06 2.47
N ASN A 232 38.03 34.96 2.16
CA ASN A 232 39.07 34.34 2.98
C ASN A 232 38.60 33.78 4.34
N VAL A 233 37.30 33.54 4.54
CA VAL A 233 36.84 32.78 5.70
C VAL A 233 37.22 31.29 5.53
N ASN A 234 37.66 30.65 6.62
CA ASN A 234 38.08 29.25 6.59
C ASN A 234 36.99 28.32 6.03
N GLN A 235 37.33 27.57 4.98
CA GLN A 235 36.42 26.66 4.27
C GLN A 235 35.74 25.65 5.19
N LEU A 236 36.48 25.11 6.19
CA LEU A 236 35.92 24.13 7.13
C LEU A 236 34.83 24.77 7.99
N LEU A 237 35.10 25.96 8.54
CA LEU A 237 34.14 26.68 9.38
C LEU A 237 32.87 27.02 8.59
N VAL A 238 33.02 27.45 7.33
CA VAL A 238 31.86 27.75 6.47
C VAL A 238 31.03 26.49 6.20
N LEU A 239 31.65 25.33 5.97
CA LEU A 239 30.92 24.08 5.71
C LEU A 239 30.29 23.50 6.98
N LEU A 240 30.92 23.68 8.15
CA LEU A 240 30.31 23.35 9.44
C LEU A 240 29.13 24.26 9.74
N ALA A 241 29.25 25.56 9.50
CA ALA A 241 28.13 26.50 9.62
C ALA A 241 26.97 26.07 8.70
N LEU A 242 27.24 25.73 7.44
CA LEU A 242 26.22 25.22 6.52
C LEU A 242 25.52 23.95 7.04
N ALA A 243 26.27 23.01 7.65
CA ALA A 243 25.69 21.82 8.26
C ALA A 243 24.76 22.17 9.43
N ILE A 244 25.21 23.10 10.29
CA ILE A 244 24.46 23.58 11.45
C ILE A 244 23.19 24.30 10.99
N ASP A 245 23.27 25.17 9.98
CA ASP A 245 22.12 25.89 9.42
C ASP A 245 21.07 24.91 8.89
N MET A 246 21.50 23.88 8.14
CA MET A 246 20.60 22.83 7.64
C MET A 246 19.99 21.99 8.77
N PHE A 247 20.76 21.72 9.82
CA PHE A 247 20.28 21.00 11.00
C PHE A 247 19.25 21.81 11.80
N ILE A 248 19.49 23.11 12.01
CA ILE A 248 18.56 24.04 12.68
C ILE A 248 17.28 24.18 11.86
N LEU A 249 17.40 24.39 10.54
CA LEU A 249 16.25 24.41 9.64
C LEU A 249 15.39 23.16 9.84
N ARG A 250 16.04 22.00 9.90
CA ARG A 250 15.35 20.73 10.04
C ARG A 250 14.69 20.55 11.40
N LEU A 251 15.38 20.93 12.48
CA LEU A 251 14.85 20.96 13.84
C LEU A 251 13.58 21.81 13.94
N ILE A 252 13.58 22.99 13.31
CA ILE A 252 12.41 23.88 13.27
C ILE A 252 11.24 23.18 12.54
N MET A 253 11.48 22.61 11.36
CA MET A 253 10.43 21.92 10.61
C MET A 253 9.80 20.77 11.41
N LEU A 254 10.62 19.95 12.06
CA LEU A 254 10.15 18.79 12.83
C LEU A 254 9.43 19.20 14.12
N LYS A 255 10.01 20.11 14.91
CA LYS A 255 9.45 20.49 16.23
C LYS A 255 8.13 21.24 16.10
N PHE A 256 7.99 22.08 15.08
CA PHE A 256 6.79 22.91 14.87
C PHE A 256 5.84 22.37 13.80
N SER A 257 6.15 21.21 13.20
CA SER A 257 5.43 20.67 12.04
C SER A 257 5.19 21.73 10.96
N TYR A 258 6.21 22.53 10.70
CA TYR A 258 6.13 23.70 9.83
C TYR A 258 6.87 23.45 8.51
N PRO A 259 6.29 23.81 7.35
CA PRO A 259 4.91 24.28 7.13
C PRO A 259 3.86 23.19 7.22
N ILE A 260 2.69 23.52 7.78
CA ILE A 260 1.53 22.60 7.92
C ILE A 260 1.12 21.98 6.57
N ALA A 261 1.30 22.72 5.47
CA ALA A 261 1.00 22.23 4.13
C ALA A 261 1.75 20.94 3.75
N PHE A 262 2.97 20.71 4.25
CA PHE A 262 3.68 19.44 4.01
C PHE A 262 3.06 18.30 4.80
N TYR A 263 2.79 18.50 6.09
CA TYR A 263 2.34 17.46 7.00
C TYR A 263 0.91 16.96 6.72
N ASN A 264 0.14 17.69 5.89
CA ASN A 264 -1.14 17.23 5.37
C ASN A 264 -1.04 16.46 4.04
N LEU A 265 0.16 16.32 3.46
CA LEU A 265 0.37 15.49 2.27
C LEU A 265 0.58 14.02 2.70
N PRO A 266 0.06 13.05 1.92
CA PRO A 266 0.23 11.62 2.22
C PRO A 266 1.68 11.16 2.37
N ILE A 267 2.64 11.80 1.71
CA ILE A 267 4.07 11.43 1.81
C ILE A 267 4.70 11.79 3.16
N PHE A 268 4.06 12.69 3.92
CA PHE A 268 4.45 13.04 5.29
C PHE A 268 3.64 12.27 6.34
N SER A 269 2.86 11.26 5.92
CA SER A 269 2.17 10.37 6.85
C SER A 269 3.11 9.27 7.36
N PRO A 270 2.94 8.82 8.61
CA PRO A 270 3.68 7.68 9.16
C PRO A 270 3.23 6.32 8.59
N GLU A 271 2.16 6.28 7.78
CA GLU A 271 1.57 5.06 7.23
C GLU A 271 2.56 4.26 6.39
N TYR A 272 3.41 4.94 5.62
CA TYR A 272 4.34 4.30 4.69
C TYR A 272 5.72 4.00 5.28
N TYR A 273 6.15 4.79 6.27
CA TYR A 273 7.40 4.63 7.01
C TYR A 273 7.38 5.50 8.27
N ALA A 274 7.75 4.94 9.42
CA ALA A 274 7.95 5.69 10.64
C ALA A 274 8.98 4.99 11.53
N GLU A 275 9.98 5.72 12.02
CA GLU A 275 11.02 5.16 12.89
C GLU A 275 11.18 5.93 14.19
N SER A 276 11.31 7.25 14.12
CA SER A 276 11.61 8.09 15.30
C SER A 276 11.21 9.54 15.07
N PHE A 277 11.38 10.38 16.10
CA PHE A 277 11.18 11.84 15.99
C PHE A 277 11.91 12.48 14.79
N TRP A 278 13.12 12.01 14.45
CA TRP A 278 13.90 12.55 13.33
C TRP A 278 13.45 12.03 11.97
N LEU A 279 12.73 10.90 11.96
CA LEU A 279 12.33 10.12 10.80
C LEU A 279 10.86 9.66 10.95
N PRO A 280 9.90 10.60 11.07
CA PRO A 280 8.50 10.25 11.32
C PRO A 280 7.74 9.82 10.05
N SER A 281 8.25 10.17 8.87
CA SER A 281 7.59 9.92 7.58
C SER A 281 8.60 9.72 6.43
N PRO A 282 8.17 9.18 5.27
CA PRO A 282 9.01 9.10 4.08
C PRO A 282 9.50 10.47 3.59
N GLY A 283 8.62 11.48 3.58
CA GLY A 283 8.97 12.84 3.15
C GLY A 283 10.04 13.47 4.05
N ASP A 284 9.93 13.23 5.35
CA ASP A 284 10.89 13.67 6.35
C ASP A 284 12.25 12.98 6.20
N LEU A 285 12.27 11.67 5.92
CA LEU A 285 13.48 10.92 5.55
C LEU A 285 14.14 11.48 4.28
N GLY A 286 13.33 11.77 3.26
CA GLY A 286 13.80 12.35 2.00
C GLY A 286 14.45 13.71 2.18
N PHE A 287 13.84 14.61 2.97
CA PHE A 287 14.45 15.90 3.27
C PHE A 287 15.80 15.77 3.98
N ASN A 288 15.90 14.88 4.97
CA ASN A 288 17.17 14.64 5.67
C ASN A 288 18.28 14.20 4.69
N ILE A 289 17.98 13.21 3.83
CA ILE A 289 18.96 12.67 2.89
C ILE A 289 19.31 13.66 1.78
N ILE A 290 18.35 14.43 1.28
CA ILE A 290 18.59 15.47 0.28
C ILE A 290 19.47 16.60 0.85
N LEU A 291 19.21 17.06 2.08
CA LEU A 291 20.04 18.09 2.71
C LEU A 291 21.47 17.59 2.94
N VAL A 292 21.65 16.36 3.45
CA VAL A 292 22.97 15.74 3.58
C VAL A 292 23.64 15.60 2.22
N PHE A 293 22.91 15.19 1.18
CA PHE A 293 23.44 15.12 -0.18
C PHE A 293 23.96 16.47 -0.69
N ILE A 294 23.15 17.53 -0.53
CA ILE A 294 23.54 18.89 -0.91
C ILE A 294 24.79 19.33 -0.14
N TRP A 295 24.84 19.06 1.17
CA TRP A 295 26.01 19.34 1.98
C TRP A 295 27.25 18.60 1.48
N VAL A 296 27.15 17.30 1.18
CA VAL A 296 28.24 16.49 0.62
C VAL A 296 28.68 17.03 -0.75
N LEU A 297 27.76 17.49 -1.61
CA LEU A 297 28.12 18.14 -2.87
C LEU A 297 28.87 19.45 -2.67
N CYS A 298 28.44 20.28 -1.71
CA CYS A 298 29.15 21.50 -1.32
C CYS A 298 30.54 21.17 -0.75
N PHE A 299 30.65 20.18 0.14
CA PHE A 299 31.92 19.69 0.66
C PHE A 299 32.83 19.20 -0.48
N HIS A 300 32.30 18.43 -1.42
CA HIS A 300 33.06 17.93 -2.56
C HIS A 300 33.60 19.06 -3.46
N ARG A 301 32.80 20.12 -3.68
CA ARG A 301 33.17 21.24 -4.57
C ARG A 301 34.01 22.34 -3.90
N MET A 302 33.66 22.72 -2.67
CA MET A 302 34.17 23.93 -2.01
C MET A 302 35.36 23.65 -1.09
N PHE A 303 35.42 22.46 -0.49
CA PHE A 303 36.53 22.10 0.37
C PHE A 303 37.73 21.66 -0.46
N ASN A 304 38.77 22.47 -0.53
CA ASN A 304 39.98 22.13 -1.29
C ASN A 304 41.21 22.62 -0.53
N THR A 305 41.57 21.89 0.52
CA THR A 305 42.76 22.18 1.33
C THR A 305 43.96 21.45 0.76
N GLN A 306 45.04 22.19 0.46
CA GLN A 306 46.34 21.58 0.22
C GLN A 306 46.93 21.18 1.58
N THR A 307 46.99 19.88 1.85
CA THR A 307 47.58 19.37 3.07
C THR A 307 49.10 19.50 2.99
N LYS A 308 49.70 20.15 4.00
CA LYS A 308 51.17 20.28 4.13
C LYS A 308 51.77 18.91 4.45
N GLN A 309 53.02 18.70 4.07
CA GLN A 309 53.75 17.47 4.32
C GLN A 309 53.87 17.24 5.84
N THR A 310 53.43 16.08 6.32
CA THR A 310 53.39 15.72 7.74
C THR A 310 54.41 14.63 8.07
N SER A 311 54.70 14.46 9.37
CA SER A 311 55.64 13.45 9.86
C SER A 311 55.14 12.01 9.58
N LYS A 312 56.06 11.03 9.61
CA LYS A 312 55.73 9.60 9.40
C LYS A 312 54.65 9.11 10.38
N LEU A 313 54.71 9.53 11.66
CA LEU A 313 53.73 9.17 12.70
C LEU A 313 52.36 9.81 12.46
N SER A 314 52.34 11.07 12.01
CA SER A 314 51.08 11.74 11.65
C SER A 314 50.40 11.02 10.47
N ASN A 315 51.15 10.60 9.47
CA ASN A 315 50.61 9.84 8.34
C ASN A 315 50.03 8.47 8.74
N THR A 316 50.66 7.77 9.68
CA THR A 316 50.10 6.51 10.21
C THR A 316 48.81 6.76 10.98
N LEU A 317 48.77 7.78 11.86
CA LEU A 317 47.56 8.15 12.60
C LEU A 317 46.42 8.59 11.66
N ILE A 318 46.72 9.38 10.63
CA ILE A 318 45.75 9.80 9.62
C ILE A 318 45.19 8.57 8.87
N SER A 319 46.05 7.62 8.50
CA SER A 319 45.63 6.38 7.83
C SER A 319 44.67 5.56 8.70
N VAL A 320 45.01 5.39 9.98
CA VAL A 320 44.16 4.70 10.95
C VAL A 320 42.83 5.42 11.15
N SER A 321 42.86 6.74 11.35
CA SER A 321 41.63 7.53 11.53
C SER A 321 40.73 7.48 10.30
N ALA A 322 41.30 7.48 9.08
CA ALA A 322 40.53 7.39 7.85
C ALA A 322 39.86 6.01 7.72
N GLY A 323 40.57 4.93 8.08
CA GLY A 323 40.01 3.58 8.14
C GLY A 323 38.83 3.50 9.11
N ILE A 324 39.00 4.04 10.32
CA ILE A 324 37.93 4.09 11.34
C ILE A 324 36.71 4.87 10.83
N VAL A 325 36.92 6.05 10.22
CA VAL A 325 35.81 6.85 9.67
C VAL A 325 35.05 6.08 8.60
N VAL A 326 35.73 5.36 7.70
CA VAL A 326 35.08 4.52 6.67
C VAL A 326 34.21 3.44 7.31
N VAL A 327 34.69 2.77 8.37
CA VAL A 327 33.93 1.75 9.10
C VAL A 327 32.74 2.34 9.83
N VAL A 328 32.89 3.52 10.45
CA VAL A 328 31.76 4.23 11.10
C VAL A 328 30.68 4.59 10.09
N VAL A 329 31.07 5.12 8.91
CA VAL A 329 30.13 5.42 7.82
C VAL A 329 29.46 4.15 7.31
N GLN A 330 30.21 3.05 7.18
CA GLN A 330 29.67 1.75 6.77
C GLN A 330 28.64 1.23 7.77
N ALA A 331 28.95 1.24 9.06
CA ALA A 331 28.05 0.79 10.12
C ALA A 331 26.78 1.65 10.16
N PHE A 332 26.93 2.98 10.07
CA PHE A 332 25.80 3.91 9.99
C PHE A 332 24.90 3.63 8.78
N LEU A 333 25.50 3.44 7.60
CA LEU A 333 24.77 3.08 6.39
C LEU A 333 24.03 1.75 6.54
N SER A 334 24.70 0.72 7.08
CA SER A 334 24.11 -0.61 7.30
C SER A 334 22.89 -0.55 8.21
N LEU A 335 23.01 0.12 9.35
CA LEU A 335 21.93 0.25 10.34
C LEU A 335 20.75 1.03 9.76
N ARG A 336 21.02 2.15 9.10
CA ARG A 336 19.96 3.00 8.53
C ARG A 336 19.23 2.32 7.38
N LEU A 337 19.95 1.61 6.50
CA LEU A 337 19.30 0.82 5.45
C LEU A 337 18.43 -0.29 6.04
N SER A 338 18.88 -0.98 7.10
CA SER A 338 18.05 -1.96 7.82
C SER A 338 16.75 -1.33 8.33
N ASN A 339 16.85 -0.21 9.03
CA ASN A 339 15.69 0.43 9.65
C ASN A 339 14.69 1.00 8.63
N ILE A 340 15.18 1.54 7.50
CA ILE A 340 14.31 1.99 6.40
C ILE A 340 13.44 0.84 5.89
N ILE A 341 14.01 -0.36 5.73
CA ILE A 341 13.29 -1.51 5.18
C ILE A 341 12.39 -2.16 6.24
N LEU A 342 12.86 -2.33 7.47
CA LEU A 342 12.10 -2.97 8.54
C LEU A 342 10.85 -2.15 8.93
N ASN A 343 10.98 -0.82 8.99
CA ASN A 343 9.92 0.08 9.42
C ASN A 343 9.06 0.67 8.29
N SER A 344 9.26 0.21 7.05
CA SER A 344 8.37 0.59 5.93
C SER A 344 7.19 -0.36 5.84
N SER A 345 6.03 0.11 5.36
CA SER A 345 4.90 -0.77 5.02
C SER A 345 4.82 -1.10 3.53
N VAL A 346 5.60 -0.39 2.71
CA VAL A 346 5.63 -0.55 1.24
C VAL A 346 6.53 -1.70 0.79
N GLU A 347 6.23 -2.25 -0.39
CA GLU A 347 7.04 -3.29 -1.04
C GLU A 347 8.35 -2.69 -1.57
N LEU A 348 9.49 -3.23 -1.15
CA LEU A 348 10.84 -2.76 -1.54
C LEU A 348 11.69 -3.88 -2.17
N ASP A 349 11.11 -5.07 -2.40
CA ASP A 349 11.80 -6.17 -3.04
C ASP A 349 11.97 -5.95 -4.55
N PRO A 350 13.22 -5.87 -5.06
CA PRO A 350 13.47 -5.73 -6.50
C PRO A 350 12.90 -6.89 -7.34
N GLU A 351 12.73 -8.09 -6.79
CA GLU A 351 12.08 -9.21 -7.51
C GLU A 351 10.61 -8.89 -7.81
N LYS A 352 9.96 -8.11 -6.95
CA LYS A 352 8.55 -7.73 -7.06
C LYS A 352 8.37 -6.30 -7.60
N ILE A 353 9.30 -5.83 -8.45
CA ILE A 353 9.30 -4.46 -8.98
C ILE A 353 7.97 -4.04 -9.65
N LEU A 354 7.24 -4.99 -10.24
CA LEU A 354 5.93 -4.72 -10.87
C LEU A 354 4.82 -4.38 -9.87
N SER A 355 5.00 -4.69 -8.59
CA SER A 355 4.08 -4.37 -7.51
C SER A 355 4.40 -3.05 -6.78
N PHE A 356 5.41 -2.31 -7.27
CA PHE A 356 5.84 -1.06 -6.66
C PHE A 356 4.75 0.02 -6.76
N SER A 357 4.52 0.70 -5.64
CA SER A 357 3.70 1.90 -5.58
C SER A 357 4.57 3.14 -5.83
N ASN A 358 3.94 4.30 -5.99
CA ASN A 358 4.67 5.58 -6.08
C ASN A 358 5.56 5.84 -4.85
N TYR A 359 5.14 5.38 -3.67
CA TYR A 359 5.90 5.53 -2.43
C TYR A 359 7.08 4.57 -2.34
N SER A 360 6.95 3.35 -2.87
CA SER A 360 8.11 2.44 -2.93
C SER A 360 9.17 2.93 -3.90
N LEU A 361 8.77 3.46 -5.06
CA LEU A 361 9.71 4.12 -5.98
C LEU A 361 10.44 5.28 -5.31
N TYR A 362 9.73 6.11 -4.55
CA TYR A 362 10.33 7.22 -3.80
C TYR A 362 11.33 6.74 -2.73
N LEU A 363 10.95 5.79 -1.89
CA LEU A 363 11.83 5.23 -0.85
C LEU A 363 13.05 4.51 -1.46
N PHE A 364 12.87 3.81 -2.57
CA PHE A 364 13.96 3.18 -3.30
C PHE A 364 14.92 4.22 -3.88
N ALA A 365 14.41 5.30 -4.46
CA ALA A 365 15.24 6.42 -4.92
C ALA A 365 16.02 7.08 -3.77
N ILE A 366 15.41 7.19 -2.59
CA ILE A 366 16.09 7.67 -1.37
C ILE A 366 17.22 6.72 -0.94
N ILE A 367 17.01 5.41 -0.99
CA ILE A 367 18.05 4.40 -0.67
C ILE A 367 19.25 4.53 -1.64
N LEU A 368 18.97 4.70 -2.93
CA LEU A 368 20.00 4.95 -3.95
C LEU A 368 20.74 6.27 -3.70
N LEU A 369 20.01 7.33 -3.36
CA LEU A 369 20.60 8.62 -3.05
C LEU A 369 21.49 8.54 -1.80
N PHE A 370 21.02 7.88 -0.74
CA PHE A 370 21.76 7.74 0.51
C PHE A 370 23.05 6.92 0.36
N THR A 371 22.99 5.82 -0.38
CA THR A 371 24.21 5.04 -0.72
C THR A 371 25.18 5.87 -1.55
N LEU A 372 24.70 6.59 -2.56
CA LEU A 372 25.51 7.52 -3.35
C LEU A 372 26.16 8.61 -2.47
N THR A 373 25.41 9.20 -1.54
CA THR A 373 25.94 10.25 -0.64
C THR A 373 27.12 9.75 0.18
N SER A 374 27.02 8.53 0.72
CA SER A 374 28.05 7.90 1.54
C SER A 374 29.31 7.62 0.73
N ILE A 375 29.14 7.15 -0.51
CA ILE A 375 30.24 6.87 -1.42
C ILE A 375 30.95 8.15 -1.88
N LEU A 376 30.20 9.21 -2.19
CA LEU A 376 30.77 10.52 -2.56
C LEU A 376 31.55 11.15 -1.41
N LEU A 377 31.09 10.98 -0.17
CA LEU A 377 31.80 11.44 1.01
C LEU A 377 33.14 10.70 1.16
N ILE A 378 33.15 9.37 1.03
CA ILE A 378 34.38 8.56 1.08
C ILE A 378 35.33 8.89 -0.07
N ASP A 379 34.80 9.08 -1.28
CA ASP A 379 35.59 9.52 -2.43
C ASP A 379 36.29 10.86 -2.16
N LYS A 380 35.55 11.84 -1.63
CA LYS A 380 36.12 13.15 -1.31
C LYS A 380 37.18 13.05 -0.22
N LEU A 381 36.93 12.30 0.85
CA LEU A 381 37.92 12.06 1.91
C LEU A 381 39.18 11.39 1.36
N SER A 382 39.00 10.37 0.53
CA SER A 382 40.11 9.68 -0.16
C SER A 382 40.93 10.63 -1.02
N LYS A 383 40.27 11.54 -1.75
CA LYS A 383 40.94 12.58 -2.55
C LYS A 383 41.72 13.57 -1.69
N ILE A 384 41.19 13.99 -0.54
CA ILE A 384 41.89 14.94 0.36
C ILE A 384 43.11 14.27 0.98
N LEU A 385 42.96 13.03 1.43
CA LEU A 385 43.95 12.33 2.25
C LEU A 385 44.93 11.44 1.45
N HIS A 386 44.78 11.34 0.12
CA HIS A 386 45.57 10.43 -0.73
C HIS A 386 47.10 10.50 -0.53
N LYS A 387 47.66 11.67 -0.22
CA LYS A 387 49.11 11.86 0.00
C LYS A 387 49.59 11.39 1.38
N HIS A 388 48.69 11.32 2.35
CA HIS A 388 49.00 10.99 3.74
C HIS A 388 48.71 9.54 4.09
N ILE A 389 47.71 8.96 3.42
CA ILE A 389 47.28 7.59 3.69
C ILE A 389 48.24 6.60 3.02
N LYS A 390 48.82 5.72 3.83
CA LYS A 390 49.61 4.57 3.35
C LYS A 390 48.67 3.41 3.06
N LEU A 391 48.67 2.92 1.81
CA LEU A 391 47.71 1.90 1.32
C LEU A 391 47.69 0.64 2.18
N ILE A 392 48.86 0.11 2.55
CA ILE A 392 48.99 -1.11 3.36
C ILE A 392 48.40 -0.91 4.75
N ILE A 393 48.70 0.23 5.39
CA ILE A 393 48.20 0.54 6.74
C ILE A 393 46.68 0.74 6.70
N PHE A 394 46.18 1.46 5.70
CA PHE A 394 44.74 1.65 5.51
C PHE A 394 44.02 0.31 5.30
N GLY A 395 44.52 -0.54 4.40
CA GLY A 395 43.97 -1.89 4.19
C GLY A 395 44.02 -2.75 5.46
N PHE A 396 45.12 -2.73 6.19
CA PHE A 396 45.25 -3.44 7.47
C PHE A 396 44.27 -2.91 8.52
N THR A 397 44.08 -1.59 8.60
CA THR A 397 43.12 -1.00 9.55
C THR A 397 41.68 -1.39 9.23
N LEU A 398 41.31 -1.47 7.94
CA LEU A 398 40.00 -1.95 7.51
C LEU A 398 39.77 -3.42 7.90
N LEU A 399 40.77 -4.29 7.68
CA LEU A 399 40.69 -5.71 8.07
C LEU A 399 40.68 -5.91 9.59
N ALA A 400 41.54 -5.20 10.32
CA ALA A 400 41.63 -5.29 11.78
C ALA A 400 40.33 -4.81 12.45
N THR A 401 39.75 -3.71 11.98
CA THR A 401 38.48 -3.20 12.53
C THR A 401 37.30 -4.11 12.22
N LEU A 402 37.23 -4.72 11.03
CA LEU A 402 36.20 -5.72 10.73
C LEU A 402 36.32 -6.97 11.60
N THR A 403 37.53 -7.50 11.77
CA THR A 403 37.76 -8.70 12.59
C THR A 403 37.41 -8.43 14.05
N ILE A 404 37.84 -7.29 14.61
CA ILE A 404 37.43 -6.87 15.96
C ILE A 404 35.91 -6.77 16.04
N TRP A 405 35.27 -6.11 15.08
CA TRP A 405 33.81 -5.94 15.10
C TRP A 405 33.05 -7.26 15.00
N PHE A 406 33.52 -8.21 14.19
CA PHE A 406 32.97 -9.56 14.09
C PHE A 406 32.96 -10.29 15.43
N PHE A 407 34.11 -10.30 16.13
CA PHE A 407 34.23 -10.98 17.42
C PHE A 407 33.50 -10.26 18.55
N VAL A 408 33.53 -8.92 18.57
CA VAL A 408 32.89 -8.14 19.65
C VAL A 408 31.37 -8.17 19.54
N ALA A 409 30.83 -8.09 18.32
CA ALA A 409 29.39 -8.05 18.11
C ALA A 409 28.76 -9.45 17.92
N ASN A 410 29.54 -10.53 17.99
CA ASN A 410 29.08 -11.92 17.78
C ASN A 410 28.23 -12.07 16.51
N LEU A 411 28.68 -11.44 15.42
CA LEU A 411 27.93 -11.42 14.17
C LEU A 411 27.93 -12.79 13.51
N GLU A 412 26.84 -13.14 12.85
CA GLU A 412 26.83 -14.29 11.96
C GLU A 412 27.69 -14.02 10.70
N ILE A 413 28.27 -15.07 10.12
CA ILE A 413 29.09 -14.97 8.90
C ILE A 413 28.31 -14.28 7.76
N ARG A 414 26.99 -14.48 7.70
CA ARG A 414 26.11 -13.83 6.71
C ARG A 414 26.13 -12.31 6.81
N GLU A 415 26.27 -11.76 8.01
CA GLU A 415 26.23 -10.32 8.27
C GLU A 415 27.53 -9.60 7.86
N LEU A 416 28.61 -10.36 7.60
CA LEU A 416 29.90 -9.83 7.15
C LEU A 416 29.93 -9.43 5.66
N ILE A 417 29.01 -9.94 4.85
CA ILE A 417 29.06 -9.76 3.39
C ILE A 417 28.95 -8.27 3.02
N PHE A 418 27.97 -7.56 3.57
CA PHE A 418 27.76 -6.14 3.31
C PHE A 418 28.97 -5.26 3.72
N PRO A 419 29.49 -5.34 4.97
CA PRO A 419 30.69 -4.63 5.39
C PRO A 419 31.88 -4.89 4.46
N VAL A 420 32.14 -6.16 4.10
CA VAL A 420 33.26 -6.53 3.24
C VAL A 420 33.14 -5.88 1.86
N ILE A 421 31.96 -5.94 1.22
CA ILE A 421 31.74 -5.28 -0.09
C ILE A 421 31.94 -3.77 0.03
N PHE A 422 31.44 -3.13 1.09
CA PHE A 422 31.63 -1.69 1.29
C PHE A 422 33.10 -1.31 1.45
N LEU A 423 33.88 -2.10 2.19
CA LEU A 423 35.30 -1.87 2.35
C LEU A 423 36.09 -2.12 1.06
N ILE A 424 35.68 -3.08 0.23
CA ILE A 424 36.22 -3.26 -1.12
C ILE A 424 35.97 -1.99 -1.95
N ILE A 425 34.76 -1.42 -1.92
CA ILE A 425 34.46 -0.15 -2.61
C ILE A 425 35.37 0.97 -2.10
N ALA A 426 35.48 1.15 -0.78
CA ALA A 426 36.33 2.17 -0.18
C ALA A 426 37.81 2.00 -0.57
N PHE A 427 38.31 0.76 -0.59
CA PHE A 427 39.65 0.42 -1.03
C PHE A 427 39.87 0.74 -2.51
N ILE A 428 38.93 0.37 -3.40
CA ILE A 428 38.97 0.68 -4.83
C ILE A 428 39.03 2.20 -5.06
N LEU A 429 38.15 2.96 -4.39
CA LEU A 429 38.13 4.43 -4.48
C LEU A 429 39.48 5.01 -4.08
N PHE A 430 40.05 4.52 -2.99
CA PHE A 430 41.34 4.99 -2.50
C PHE A 430 42.49 4.66 -3.45
N VAL A 431 42.56 3.42 -3.98
CA VAL A 431 43.56 3.01 -4.97
C VAL A 431 43.49 3.87 -6.23
N ILE A 432 42.28 4.14 -6.72
CA ILE A 432 42.09 5.01 -7.89
C ILE A 432 42.59 6.42 -7.59
N ARG A 433 42.27 7.00 -6.42
CA ARG A 433 42.71 8.34 -6.04
C ARG A 433 44.22 8.46 -5.80
N GLN A 434 44.91 7.39 -5.42
CA GLN A 434 46.37 7.37 -5.38
C GLN A 434 47.00 7.35 -6.78
N LYS A 435 46.46 6.53 -7.70
CA LYS A 435 47.08 6.31 -9.02
C LYS A 435 46.64 7.31 -10.10
N GLN A 436 45.45 7.89 -9.97
CA GLN A 436 44.81 8.68 -11.02
C GLN A 436 44.11 9.93 -10.47
N LYS A 437 44.19 11.04 -11.20
CA LYS A 437 43.48 12.29 -10.85
C LYS A 437 41.98 12.23 -11.15
N SER A 438 41.57 11.41 -12.11
CA SER A 438 40.17 11.26 -12.56
C SER A 438 39.82 9.79 -12.86
N TYR A 439 38.56 9.43 -12.63
CA TYR A 439 38.03 8.11 -12.95
C TYR A 439 37.95 7.89 -14.47
N ASN A 440 38.46 6.76 -14.94
CA ASN A 440 38.18 6.26 -16.29
C ASN A 440 36.79 5.60 -16.34
N TRP A 441 36.21 5.50 -17.53
CA TRP A 441 34.88 4.90 -17.75
C TRP A 441 34.72 3.51 -17.13
N TYR A 442 35.72 2.64 -17.30
CA TYR A 442 35.70 1.29 -16.72
C TYR A 442 35.65 1.29 -15.20
N ALA A 443 36.29 2.28 -14.54
CA ALA A 443 36.24 2.40 -13.09
C ALA A 443 34.81 2.71 -12.60
N TYR A 444 34.05 3.52 -13.35
CA TYR A 444 32.64 3.76 -13.01
C TYR A 444 31.79 2.50 -13.16
N ILE A 445 31.99 1.70 -14.22
CA ILE A 445 31.26 0.43 -14.39
C ILE A 445 31.56 -0.52 -13.22
N VAL A 446 32.83 -0.67 -12.85
CA VAL A 446 33.23 -1.52 -11.71
C VAL A 446 32.61 -1.02 -10.40
N LEU A 447 32.63 0.30 -10.16
CA LEU A 447 31.99 0.87 -8.98
C LEU A 447 30.48 0.63 -8.98
N ILE A 448 29.78 0.84 -10.11
CA ILE A 448 28.35 0.59 -10.24
C ILE A 448 28.02 -0.88 -9.96
N PHE A 449 28.83 -1.81 -10.47
CA PHE A 449 28.68 -3.24 -10.20
C PHE A 449 28.76 -3.54 -8.69
N PHE A 450 29.81 -3.07 -8.01
CA PHE A 450 29.95 -3.29 -6.56
C PHE A 450 28.88 -2.58 -5.73
N ILE A 451 28.42 -1.39 -6.13
CA ILE A 451 27.30 -0.69 -5.48
C ILE A 451 26.01 -1.50 -5.61
N SER A 452 25.77 -2.05 -6.80
CA SER A 452 24.59 -2.88 -7.07
C SER A 452 24.65 -4.19 -6.28
N LEU A 453 25.83 -4.79 -6.15
CA LEU A 453 26.08 -5.97 -5.32
C LEU A 453 25.83 -5.67 -3.83
N LEU A 454 26.35 -4.54 -3.35
CA LEU A 454 26.16 -4.08 -1.97
C LEU A 454 24.68 -3.89 -1.62
N LEU A 455 23.93 -3.19 -2.49
CA LEU A 455 22.50 -2.96 -2.30
C LEU A 455 21.70 -4.25 -2.41
N SER A 456 22.02 -5.11 -3.38
CA SER A 456 21.31 -6.38 -3.60
C SER A 456 21.43 -7.29 -2.38
N ASP A 457 22.65 -7.45 -1.84
CA ASP A 457 22.86 -8.26 -0.65
C ASP A 457 22.14 -7.70 0.59
N LYS A 458 22.24 -6.38 0.82
CA LYS A 458 21.58 -5.74 1.96
C LYS A 458 20.07 -5.84 1.89
N LEU A 459 19.48 -5.50 0.75
CA LEU A 459 18.04 -5.56 0.54
C LEU A 459 17.54 -6.99 0.76
N ARG A 460 18.19 -7.99 0.15
CA ARG A 460 17.81 -9.40 0.34
C ARG A 460 17.82 -9.79 1.82
N TYR A 461 18.94 -9.56 2.51
CA TYR A 461 19.08 -9.98 3.91
C TYR A 461 17.99 -9.34 4.79
N VAL A 462 17.81 -8.02 4.69
CA VAL A 462 16.84 -7.33 5.54
C VAL A 462 15.39 -7.69 5.17
N ILE A 463 15.10 -7.86 3.87
CA ILE A 463 13.77 -8.30 3.41
C ILE A 463 13.47 -9.72 3.91
N SER A 464 14.45 -10.64 3.91
CA SER A 464 14.24 -11.98 4.49
C SER A 464 13.98 -11.94 5.99
N VAL A 465 14.65 -11.06 6.74
CA VAL A 465 14.40 -10.88 8.18
C VAL A 465 12.98 -10.32 8.42
N LYS A 466 12.58 -9.33 7.62
CA LYS A 466 11.23 -8.74 7.66
C LYS A 466 10.15 -9.75 7.28
N GLU A 467 10.40 -10.55 6.25
CA GLU A 467 9.49 -11.59 5.79
C GLU A 467 9.33 -12.66 6.88
N LEU A 468 10.43 -13.12 7.49
CA LEU A 468 10.38 -14.11 8.56
C LEU A 468 9.61 -13.62 9.80
N SER A 469 9.83 -12.37 10.22
CA SER A 469 9.07 -11.77 11.33
C SER A 469 7.58 -11.64 10.99
N THR A 470 7.26 -11.24 9.75
CA THR A 470 5.88 -11.23 9.25
C THR A 470 5.27 -12.63 9.27
N ARG A 471 6.01 -13.65 8.81
CA ARG A 471 5.59 -15.05 8.76
C ARG A 471 5.29 -15.60 10.16
N LYS A 472 6.10 -15.26 11.16
CA LYS A 472 5.86 -15.61 12.58
C LYS A 472 4.55 -15.01 13.10
N VAL A 473 4.31 -13.73 12.83
CA VAL A 473 3.05 -13.06 13.22
C VAL A 473 1.85 -13.70 12.53
N LEU A 474 1.96 -14.02 11.23
CA LEU A 474 0.89 -14.71 10.50
C LEU A 474 0.64 -16.11 11.04
N ALA A 475 1.70 -16.87 11.39
CA ALA A 475 1.57 -18.20 11.98
C ALA A 475 0.85 -18.15 13.34
N SER A 476 1.22 -17.18 14.17
CA SER A 476 0.55 -16.93 15.45
C SER A 476 -0.92 -16.53 15.27
N ASN A 477 -1.22 -15.66 14.29
CA ASN A 477 -2.60 -15.31 13.96
C ASN A 477 -3.42 -16.50 13.43
N LEU A 478 -2.80 -17.46 12.74
CA LEU A 478 -3.47 -18.70 12.33
C LEU A 478 -3.74 -19.65 13.51
N ALA A 479 -2.93 -19.58 14.57
CA ALA A 479 -3.18 -20.35 15.80
C ALA A 479 -4.24 -19.70 16.67
N ASN A 480 -4.24 -18.38 16.73
CA ASN A 480 -5.27 -17.61 17.39
C ASN A 480 -6.55 -17.68 16.53
N GLU A 481 -7.31 -18.76 16.71
CA GLU A 481 -8.62 -19.03 16.10
C GLU A 481 -9.71 -18.05 16.57
N ARG A 482 -9.35 -16.80 16.91
CA ARG A 482 -10.30 -15.77 17.35
C ARG A 482 -10.56 -14.79 16.23
N ASP A 483 -11.83 -14.56 15.98
CA ASP A 483 -12.32 -13.58 15.04
C ASP A 483 -12.74 -12.33 15.82
N ALA A 484 -11.79 -11.40 16.01
CA ALA A 484 -12.03 -10.17 16.76
C ALA A 484 -13.22 -9.36 16.22
N GLY A 485 -13.51 -9.44 14.91
CA GLY A 485 -14.70 -8.85 14.32
C GLY A 485 -15.97 -9.52 14.83
N ALA A 486 -16.02 -10.85 14.84
CA ALA A 486 -17.15 -11.59 15.38
C ALA A 486 -17.34 -11.32 16.87
N GLU A 487 -16.26 -11.33 17.68
CA GLU A 487 -16.34 -11.04 19.11
C GLU A 487 -16.93 -9.66 19.40
N PHE A 488 -16.50 -8.63 18.65
CA PHE A 488 -17.05 -7.28 18.77
C PHE A 488 -18.57 -7.25 18.50
N PHE A 489 -19.02 -7.89 17.43
CA PHE A 489 -20.46 -7.95 17.12
C PHE A 489 -21.22 -8.81 18.13
N LEU A 490 -20.66 -9.90 18.62
CA LEU A 490 -21.29 -10.79 19.60
C LEU A 490 -21.51 -10.11 20.95
N ILE A 491 -20.62 -9.20 21.38
CA ILE A 491 -20.82 -8.41 22.59
C ILE A 491 -22.13 -7.60 22.52
N ASN A 492 -22.34 -6.88 21.42
CA ASN A 492 -23.55 -6.08 21.22
C ASN A 492 -24.79 -6.97 20.98
N THR A 493 -24.67 -8.01 20.16
CA THR A 493 -25.76 -8.94 19.85
C THR A 493 -26.23 -9.69 21.10
N SER A 494 -25.32 -10.04 22.02
CA SER A 494 -25.64 -10.78 23.25
C SER A 494 -26.67 -10.07 24.12
N ASN A 495 -26.47 -8.77 24.36
CA ASN A 495 -27.41 -8.00 25.19
C ASN A 495 -28.78 -7.89 24.52
N ASN A 496 -28.81 -7.69 23.21
CA ASN A 496 -30.06 -7.61 22.46
C ASN A 496 -30.83 -8.94 22.48
N ILE A 497 -30.16 -10.07 22.25
CA ILE A 497 -30.76 -11.42 22.34
C ILE A 497 -31.33 -11.67 23.73
N ALA A 498 -30.62 -11.30 24.79
CA ALA A 498 -31.07 -11.51 26.16
C ALA A 498 -32.32 -10.71 26.54
N SER A 499 -32.57 -9.57 25.89
CA SER A 499 -33.70 -8.67 26.17
C SER A 499 -34.89 -8.81 25.19
N ASP A 500 -34.79 -9.69 24.20
CA ASP A 500 -35.77 -9.79 23.12
C ASP A 500 -36.99 -10.64 23.50
N LYS A 501 -38.14 -9.98 23.63
CA LYS A 501 -39.43 -10.61 23.97
C LYS A 501 -39.93 -11.59 22.90
N HIS A 502 -39.53 -11.47 21.64
CA HIS A 502 -39.92 -12.44 20.61
C HIS A 502 -39.18 -13.76 20.80
N ILE A 503 -37.89 -13.71 21.15
CA ILE A 503 -37.10 -14.89 21.47
C ILE A 503 -37.70 -15.62 22.68
N GLU A 504 -38.01 -14.88 23.75
CA GLU A 504 -38.66 -15.40 24.94
C GLU A 504 -39.97 -16.13 24.61
N ASN A 505 -40.84 -15.52 23.80
CA ASN A 505 -42.10 -16.14 23.37
C ASN A 505 -41.91 -17.44 22.56
N TYR A 506 -40.90 -17.50 21.68
CA TYR A 506 -40.60 -18.74 20.94
C TYR A 506 -40.07 -19.85 21.84
N ILE A 507 -39.27 -19.50 22.86
CA ILE A 507 -38.74 -20.45 23.84
C ILE A 507 -39.88 -21.02 24.70
N ILE A 508 -40.79 -20.18 25.20
CA ILE A 508 -41.96 -20.63 25.99
C ILE A 508 -42.83 -21.59 25.17
N LYS A 509 -43.05 -21.30 23.89
CA LYS A 509 -43.81 -22.16 22.97
C LYS A 509 -43.04 -23.39 22.47
N ASN A 510 -41.76 -23.53 22.83
CA ASN A 510 -40.85 -24.57 22.35
C ASN A 510 -40.77 -24.68 20.82
N ASP A 511 -40.85 -23.54 20.12
CA ASP A 511 -40.85 -23.47 18.65
C ASP A 511 -39.43 -23.23 18.11
N SER A 512 -38.64 -24.30 18.09
CA SER A 512 -37.23 -24.25 17.68
C SER A 512 -37.03 -23.81 16.23
N LYS A 513 -37.94 -24.19 15.31
CA LYS A 513 -37.81 -23.86 13.89
C LYS A 513 -38.00 -22.37 13.63
N ASN A 514 -39.02 -21.75 14.23
CA ASN A 514 -39.22 -20.30 14.07
C ASN A 514 -38.18 -19.49 14.85
N LEU A 515 -37.75 -19.97 16.03
CA LEU A 515 -36.65 -19.36 16.77
C LEU A 515 -35.36 -19.32 15.93
N TYR A 516 -35.00 -20.44 15.29
CA TYR A 516 -33.84 -20.52 14.41
C TYR A 516 -33.92 -19.48 13.28
N ASN A 517 -35.03 -19.44 12.56
CA ASN A 517 -35.21 -18.51 11.44
C ASN A 517 -35.17 -17.04 11.90
N TYR A 518 -35.74 -16.75 13.07
CA TYR A 518 -35.74 -15.42 13.66
C TYR A 518 -34.32 -14.96 14.04
N LEU A 519 -33.57 -15.81 14.75
CA LEU A 519 -32.17 -15.56 15.11
C LEU A 519 -31.28 -15.39 13.87
N GLN A 520 -31.43 -16.29 12.89
CA GLN A 520 -30.67 -16.23 11.64
C GLN A 520 -30.90 -14.91 10.89
N LYS A 521 -32.17 -14.49 10.76
CA LYS A 521 -32.55 -13.30 9.98
C LYS A 521 -32.19 -11.99 10.68
N ASN A 522 -32.39 -11.90 11.99
CA ASN A 522 -32.31 -10.63 12.71
C ASN A 522 -30.96 -10.39 13.38
N TYR A 523 -30.32 -11.45 13.89
CA TYR A 523 -29.11 -11.38 14.71
C TYR A 523 -27.87 -11.92 14.00
N ILE A 524 -27.99 -13.05 13.28
CA ILE A 524 -26.86 -13.67 12.55
C ILE A 524 -26.80 -13.16 11.11
N LYS A 525 -26.68 -11.83 10.95
CA LYS A 525 -26.62 -11.13 9.67
C LYS A 525 -25.32 -10.35 9.50
N GLY A 526 -25.03 -9.88 8.28
CA GLY A 526 -23.81 -9.13 7.99
C GLY A 526 -22.57 -9.96 8.30
N TYR A 527 -21.70 -9.46 9.20
CA TYR A 527 -20.44 -10.14 9.57
C TYR A 527 -20.65 -11.55 10.13
N LEU A 528 -21.66 -11.74 10.99
CA LEU A 528 -21.92 -13.01 11.67
C LEU A 528 -22.46 -14.10 10.73
N SER A 529 -22.85 -13.76 9.49
CA SER A 529 -23.28 -14.74 8.47
C SER A 529 -22.18 -15.73 8.05
N LYS A 530 -20.92 -15.45 8.41
CA LYS A 530 -19.78 -16.36 8.28
C LYS A 530 -19.88 -17.61 9.18
N TYR A 531 -20.81 -17.62 10.12
CA TYR A 531 -21.00 -18.71 11.06
C TYR A 531 -22.29 -19.47 10.76
N ASP A 532 -22.23 -20.79 10.91
CA ASP A 532 -23.41 -21.65 10.97
C ASP A 532 -23.96 -21.59 12.38
N LEU A 533 -25.24 -21.22 12.45
CA LEU A 533 -26.02 -21.17 13.69
C LEU A 533 -26.48 -22.59 14.03
N GLN A 534 -26.28 -22.98 15.28
CA GLN A 534 -26.93 -24.13 15.89
C GLN A 534 -27.56 -23.66 17.19
N ILE A 535 -28.79 -24.10 17.46
CA ILE A 535 -29.51 -23.75 18.68
C ILE A 535 -29.91 -25.01 19.41
N SER A 536 -29.88 -24.96 20.74
CA SER A 536 -30.40 -26.01 21.61
C SER A 536 -31.18 -25.37 22.73
N ILE A 537 -32.45 -25.75 22.87
CA ILE A 537 -33.33 -25.31 23.95
C ILE A 537 -33.39 -26.46 24.96
N CYS A 538 -33.10 -26.18 26.22
CA CYS A 538 -33.12 -27.18 27.26
C CYS A 538 -33.90 -26.73 28.49
N LYS A 539 -34.79 -27.62 28.95
CA LYS A 539 -35.49 -27.55 30.23
C LYS A 539 -34.72 -28.33 31.31
N PRO A 540 -35.05 -28.15 32.60
CA PRO A 540 -34.28 -28.74 33.70
C PRO A 540 -34.24 -30.28 33.75
N ILE A 541 -35.09 -30.96 32.98
CA ILE A 541 -35.21 -32.43 32.97
C ILE A 541 -34.73 -33.01 31.62
N ASP A 542 -34.39 -32.16 30.66
CA ASP A 542 -34.05 -32.60 29.31
C ASP A 542 -32.69 -33.30 29.27
N SER A 543 -32.63 -34.38 28.49
CA SER A 543 -31.40 -35.10 28.17
C SER A 543 -31.11 -35.00 26.68
N ILE A 544 -29.84 -34.88 26.33
CA ILE A 544 -29.36 -34.84 24.95
C ILE A 544 -28.63 -36.14 24.62
N PHE A 545 -28.73 -36.56 23.38
CA PHE A 545 -28.06 -37.74 22.86
C PHE A 545 -26.80 -37.32 22.11
N ILE A 546 -25.64 -37.84 22.53
CA ILE A 546 -24.34 -37.42 22.00
C ILE A 546 -23.80 -38.50 21.06
N HIS A 547 -23.50 -38.10 19.83
CA HIS A 547 -22.78 -38.94 18.87
C HIS A 547 -21.31 -38.54 18.78
N PRO A 548 -20.39 -39.51 18.60
CA PRO A 548 -20.60 -40.95 18.34
C PRO A 548 -20.70 -41.82 19.61
N ASP A 549 -20.57 -41.26 20.80
CA ASP A 549 -20.47 -42.01 22.07
C ASP A 549 -21.78 -42.75 22.44
N ASN A 550 -22.91 -42.39 21.82
CA ASN A 550 -24.24 -42.97 22.03
C ASN A 550 -24.70 -42.92 23.50
N GLU A 551 -24.33 -41.86 24.21
CA GLU A 551 -24.72 -41.64 25.61
C GLU A 551 -25.80 -40.56 25.72
N LEU A 552 -26.79 -40.80 26.58
CA LEU A 552 -27.74 -39.78 27.04
C LEU A 552 -27.13 -39.04 28.23
N LYS A 553 -26.90 -37.74 28.08
CA LYS A 553 -26.43 -36.87 29.17
C LYS A 553 -27.47 -35.79 29.45
N HIS A 554 -27.62 -35.42 30.71
CA HIS A 554 -28.47 -34.30 31.09
C HIS A 554 -27.96 -33.01 30.43
N CYS A 555 -28.86 -32.24 29.82
CA CYS A 555 -28.49 -31.16 28.91
C CYS A 555 -27.64 -30.08 29.58
N TYR A 556 -28.03 -29.60 30.77
CA TYR A 556 -27.32 -28.50 31.41
C TYR A 556 -25.90 -28.91 31.84
N SER A 557 -25.74 -30.13 32.34
CA SER A 557 -24.43 -30.65 32.74
C SER A 557 -23.49 -30.77 31.54
N PHE A 558 -23.99 -31.23 30.39
CA PHE A 558 -23.15 -31.38 29.20
C PHE A 558 -22.60 -30.03 28.72
N PHE A 559 -23.47 -29.04 28.51
CA PHE A 559 -23.02 -27.75 28.00
C PHE A 559 -22.22 -26.94 29.03
N SER A 560 -22.54 -27.05 30.33
CA SER A 560 -21.71 -26.42 31.37
C SER A 560 -20.34 -27.05 31.50
N GLU A 561 -20.23 -28.38 31.40
CA GLU A 561 -18.94 -29.07 31.36
C GLU A 561 -18.12 -28.64 30.13
N MET A 562 -18.76 -28.53 28.96
CA MET A 562 -18.13 -28.03 27.75
C MET A 562 -17.56 -26.61 27.91
N ILE A 563 -18.35 -25.69 28.49
CA ILE A 563 -17.88 -24.33 28.79
C ILE A 563 -16.72 -24.37 29.80
N SER A 564 -16.82 -25.18 30.87
CA SER A 564 -15.78 -25.23 31.91
C SER A 564 -14.44 -25.77 31.41
N LYS A 565 -14.47 -26.73 30.47
CA LYS A 565 -13.27 -27.38 29.94
C LYS A 565 -12.65 -26.64 28.76
N LYS A 566 -13.47 -25.99 27.93
CA LYS A 566 -13.04 -25.44 26.62
C LYS A 566 -13.44 -23.99 26.38
N GLY A 567 -14.21 -23.37 27.28
CA GLY A 567 -14.79 -22.05 27.10
C GLY A 567 -13.92 -20.95 27.69
N VAL A 568 -13.57 -19.95 26.88
CA VAL A 568 -12.98 -18.70 27.36
C VAL A 568 -14.02 -17.58 27.26
N PRO A 569 -14.38 -16.90 28.36
CA PRO A 569 -15.46 -15.90 28.34
C PRO A 569 -15.10 -14.68 27.49
N LEU A 570 -16.07 -14.20 26.70
CA LEU A 570 -15.99 -12.90 26.02
C LEU A 570 -16.50 -11.81 26.96
N ILE A 571 -15.59 -10.99 27.46
CA ILE A 571 -15.86 -9.94 28.46
C ILE A 571 -16.97 -9.01 27.96
N GLY A 572 -18.00 -8.79 28.79
CA GLY A 572 -19.14 -7.93 28.46
C GLY A 572 -20.25 -8.61 27.65
N SER A 573 -20.18 -9.93 27.46
CA SER A 573 -21.20 -10.72 26.74
C SER A 573 -21.54 -12.03 27.47
N LYS A 574 -22.61 -12.68 27.04
CA LYS A 574 -22.97 -14.05 27.44
C LYS A 574 -22.41 -15.13 26.50
N PHE A 575 -21.43 -14.78 25.66
CA PHE A 575 -20.75 -15.70 24.75
C PHE A 575 -19.38 -16.12 25.29
N TYR A 576 -18.96 -17.32 24.91
CA TYR A 576 -17.66 -17.91 25.16
C TYR A 576 -17.02 -18.27 23.82
N PHE A 577 -15.72 -18.09 23.70
CA PHE A 577 -14.94 -18.72 22.65
C PHE A 577 -14.68 -20.18 23.04
N LEU A 578 -14.95 -21.12 22.12
CA LEU A 578 -14.70 -22.55 22.35
C LEU A 578 -13.41 -22.99 21.68
N GLU A 579 -12.45 -23.42 22.49
CA GLU A 579 -11.18 -24.01 22.04
C GLU A 579 -11.40 -25.47 21.61
N LYS A 580 -11.90 -25.65 20.38
CA LYS A 580 -12.12 -26.98 19.80
C LYS A 580 -10.89 -27.54 19.07
N HIS A 581 -9.94 -26.69 18.70
CA HIS A 581 -8.71 -27.03 17.97
C HIS A 581 -8.92 -27.83 16.67
N ASN A 582 -10.13 -27.81 16.12
CA ASN A 582 -10.51 -28.52 14.90
C ASN A 582 -10.32 -27.67 13.63
N GLY A 583 -9.66 -26.51 13.73
CA GLY A 583 -9.45 -25.59 12.62
C GLY A 583 -10.64 -24.67 12.34
N LEU A 584 -11.72 -24.75 13.13
CA LEU A 584 -12.90 -23.89 13.02
C LEU A 584 -12.99 -22.98 14.24
N ILE A 585 -13.39 -21.74 13.99
CA ILE A 585 -13.69 -20.77 15.04
C ILE A 585 -15.09 -21.07 15.56
N SER A 586 -15.21 -21.37 16.85
CA SER A 586 -16.49 -21.68 17.48
C SER A 586 -16.78 -20.70 18.61
N TYR A 587 -17.96 -20.07 18.59
CA TYR A 587 -18.48 -19.30 19.72
C TYR A 587 -19.72 -19.96 20.30
N PHE A 588 -19.90 -19.84 21.60
CA PHE A 588 -20.98 -20.48 22.33
C PHE A 588 -21.65 -19.51 23.29
N GLY A 589 -22.93 -19.24 23.04
CA GLY A 589 -23.78 -18.33 23.79
C GLY A 589 -24.67 -19.07 24.77
N TYR A 590 -24.81 -18.49 25.96
CA TYR A 590 -25.60 -19.02 27.05
C TYR A 590 -26.63 -18.02 27.53
N PHE A 591 -27.93 -18.35 27.42
CA PHE A 591 -29.02 -17.45 27.80
C PHE A 591 -30.04 -18.17 28.67
N LYS A 592 -30.31 -17.61 29.86
CA LYS A 592 -31.36 -18.08 30.77
C LYS A 592 -32.63 -17.24 30.55
N PHE A 593 -33.77 -17.91 30.44
CA PHE A 593 -35.10 -17.29 30.40
C PHE A 593 -35.98 -17.92 31.48
N LEU A 594 -36.74 -17.08 32.19
CA LEU A 594 -37.64 -17.51 33.25
C LEU A 594 -39.07 -17.48 32.71
N SER A 595 -39.78 -18.60 32.81
CA SER A 595 -41.22 -18.64 32.53
C SER A 595 -42.02 -18.30 33.80
N ASP A 596 -43.26 -17.81 33.63
CA ASP A 596 -44.18 -17.43 34.72
C ASP A 596 -44.42 -18.55 35.76
N GLU A 597 -44.18 -19.81 35.39
CA GLU A 597 -44.31 -21.00 36.27
C GLU A 597 -43.04 -21.37 37.06
N GLN A 598 -42.05 -20.47 37.21
CA GLN A 598 -40.75 -20.74 37.86
C GLN A 598 -39.86 -21.80 37.17
N ASN A 599 -40.24 -22.29 35.98
CA ASN A 599 -39.40 -23.20 35.21
C ASN A 599 -38.34 -22.41 34.41
N GLU A 600 -37.07 -22.52 34.81
CA GLU A 600 -35.92 -21.97 34.08
C GLU A 600 -35.73 -22.75 32.77
N THR A 601 -35.73 -22.06 31.62
CA THR A 601 -35.36 -22.65 30.33
C THR A 601 -34.09 -21.99 29.82
N GLN A 602 -33.15 -22.80 29.34
CA GLN A 602 -31.85 -22.32 28.85
C GLN A 602 -31.78 -22.48 27.33
N LEU A 603 -31.35 -21.40 26.67
CA LEU A 603 -31.02 -21.38 25.25
C LEU A 603 -29.50 -21.39 25.09
N PHE A 604 -29.01 -22.38 24.38
CA PHE A 604 -27.64 -22.51 23.93
C PHE A 604 -27.56 -22.15 22.46
N ILE A 605 -26.62 -21.26 22.12
CA ILE A 605 -26.37 -20.83 20.74
C ILE A 605 -24.94 -21.19 20.39
N GLU A 606 -24.74 -22.04 19.40
CA GLU A 606 -23.42 -22.36 18.90
C GLU A 606 -23.24 -21.75 17.51
N LEU A 607 -22.10 -21.08 17.31
CA LEU A 607 -21.72 -20.43 16.07
C LEU A 607 -20.41 -21.04 15.61
N ASN A 608 -20.45 -21.86 14.56
CA ASN A 608 -19.26 -22.49 13.98
C ASN A 608 -18.88 -21.80 12.68
N SER A 609 -17.63 -21.40 12.50
CA SER A 609 -17.19 -20.74 11.26
C SER A 609 -17.39 -21.66 10.06
N LYS A 610 -17.97 -21.14 8.97
CA LYS A 610 -18.12 -21.86 7.71
C LYS A 610 -16.76 -22.12 7.08
N LEU A 611 -16.55 -23.35 6.60
CA LEU A 611 -15.44 -23.69 5.71
C LEU A 611 -15.70 -23.09 4.33
N PHE A 612 -15.38 -21.81 4.13
CA PHE A 612 -15.37 -21.26 2.77
C PHE A 612 -14.22 -21.89 2.00
N SER A 613 -14.52 -22.69 0.98
CA SER A 613 -13.53 -23.07 -0.01
C SER A 613 -13.21 -21.83 -0.85
N GLU A 614 -12.13 -21.13 -0.50
CA GLU A 614 -11.54 -20.08 -1.33
C GLU A 614 -10.85 -20.70 -2.56
N GLY A 615 -11.60 -21.45 -3.37
CA GLY A 615 -11.13 -21.92 -4.67
C GLY A 615 -10.84 -20.74 -5.60
N LEU A 616 -9.96 -20.96 -6.59
CA LEU A 616 -9.65 -19.98 -7.63
C LEU A 616 -10.94 -19.51 -8.32
N GLY A 617 -11.23 -18.21 -8.21
CA GLY A 617 -12.16 -17.52 -9.11
C GLY A 617 -13.28 -16.68 -8.49
N TYR A 618 -13.70 -16.89 -7.23
CA TYR A 618 -15.01 -16.35 -6.80
C TYR A 618 -15.27 -15.80 -5.36
N PRO A 619 -14.30 -15.32 -4.55
CA PRO A 619 -14.68 -14.58 -3.32
C PRO A 619 -14.57 -13.05 -3.44
N GLU A 620 -13.48 -12.49 -3.97
CA GLU A 620 -13.14 -11.06 -3.75
C GLU A 620 -14.06 -10.07 -4.46
N LEU A 621 -14.60 -10.43 -5.62
CA LEU A 621 -15.56 -9.60 -6.36
C LEU A 621 -16.91 -9.47 -5.65
N LEU A 622 -17.27 -10.44 -4.81
CA LEU A 622 -18.55 -10.50 -4.08
C LEU A 622 -18.40 -10.14 -2.60
N LEU A 623 -17.18 -9.88 -2.13
CA LEU A 623 -16.87 -9.55 -0.76
C LEU A 623 -16.55 -8.06 -0.63
N ASP A 624 -17.03 -7.45 0.45
CA ASP A 624 -16.59 -6.11 0.86
C ASP A 624 -15.08 -6.11 1.15
N LYS A 625 -14.45 -4.95 0.91
CA LYS A 625 -13.01 -4.71 1.15
C LYS A 625 -12.59 -5.06 2.58
N THR A 626 -13.49 -4.94 3.55
CA THR A 626 -13.27 -5.27 4.96
C THR A 626 -13.13 -6.77 5.22
N TYR A 627 -13.63 -7.63 4.31
CA TYR A 627 -13.70 -9.07 4.50
C TYR A 627 -12.92 -9.88 3.47
N ALA A 628 -12.35 -9.23 2.45
CA ALA A 628 -11.43 -9.88 1.53
C ALA A 628 -10.20 -10.43 2.32
N PRO A 629 -9.74 -11.66 2.03
CA PRO A 629 -8.54 -12.21 2.68
C PRO A 629 -7.38 -11.24 2.47
N LYS A 630 -6.67 -10.89 3.56
CA LYS A 630 -5.53 -9.96 3.49
C LYS A 630 -4.55 -10.47 2.42
N LYS A 631 -4.19 -9.60 1.45
CA LYS A 631 -3.25 -9.89 0.35
C LYS A 631 -1.96 -10.59 0.82
N THR A 632 -1.54 -10.33 2.05
CA THR A 632 -0.37 -10.94 2.69
C THR A 632 -0.41 -12.47 2.76
N MET A 633 -1.59 -13.10 2.80
CA MET A 633 -1.71 -14.57 2.86
C MET A 633 -1.59 -15.27 1.51
N LYS A 634 -1.67 -14.54 0.38
CA LYS A 634 -1.65 -15.15 -0.97
C LYS A 634 -0.30 -15.78 -1.33
N ASN A 635 0.79 -15.27 -0.76
CA ASN A 635 2.15 -15.72 -1.07
C ASN A 635 2.61 -16.90 -0.20
N TYR A 636 1.78 -17.37 0.73
CA TYR A 636 2.13 -18.43 1.66
C TYR A 636 1.24 -19.64 1.43
N SER A 637 1.87 -20.80 1.42
CA SER A 637 1.14 -22.03 1.67
C SER A 637 1.16 -22.29 3.17
N TYR A 638 0.10 -22.85 3.74
CA TYR A 638 0.11 -23.27 5.15
C TYR A 638 -0.66 -24.57 5.37
N ALA A 639 -0.32 -25.24 6.46
CA ALA A 639 -1.03 -26.40 6.95
C ALA A 639 -1.17 -26.35 8.47
N LYS A 640 -2.29 -26.85 8.97
CA LYS A 640 -2.53 -27.07 10.40
C LYS A 640 -2.63 -28.57 10.67
N TYR A 641 -1.88 -29.01 11.65
CA TYR A 641 -1.91 -30.37 12.17
C TYR A 641 -2.42 -30.34 13.60
N ASN A 642 -3.22 -31.34 13.97
CA ASN A 642 -3.57 -31.66 15.36
C ASN A 642 -3.25 -33.13 15.58
N ASN A 643 -2.59 -33.45 16.69
CA ASN A 643 -2.16 -34.81 17.02
C ASN A 643 -1.42 -35.48 15.84
N LYS A 644 -0.55 -34.70 15.18
CA LYS A 644 0.23 -35.07 13.99
C LYS A 644 -0.58 -35.43 12.74
N LYS A 645 -1.89 -35.20 12.71
CA LYS A 645 -2.76 -35.39 11.53
C LYS A 645 -3.12 -34.04 10.92
N LEU A 646 -3.06 -33.96 9.59
CA LEU A 646 -3.42 -32.76 8.85
C LEU A 646 -4.94 -32.49 8.99
N ILE A 647 -5.30 -31.31 9.47
CA ILE A 647 -6.68 -30.82 9.52
C ILE A 647 -6.95 -29.91 8.32
N VAL A 648 -6.10 -28.91 8.12
CA VAL A 648 -6.31 -27.85 7.11
C VAL A 648 -5.04 -27.69 6.29
N LYS A 649 -5.17 -27.53 4.97
CA LYS A 649 -4.10 -27.08 4.08
C LYS A 649 -4.59 -26.00 3.12
N LYS A 650 -3.71 -25.06 2.77
CA LYS A 650 -3.95 -24.00 1.80
C LYS A 650 -2.65 -23.63 1.06
N GLY A 651 -2.76 -23.24 -0.20
CA GLY A 651 -1.64 -22.82 -1.05
C GLY A 651 -1.15 -23.91 -2.00
N GLU A 652 -0.03 -23.64 -2.66
CA GLU A 652 0.53 -24.49 -3.72
C GLU A 652 1.41 -25.63 -3.18
N TYR A 653 1.97 -25.48 -1.99
CA TYR A 653 2.81 -26.52 -1.39
C TYR A 653 1.97 -27.70 -0.89
N GLU A 654 2.36 -28.92 -1.29
CA GLU A 654 1.70 -30.14 -0.87
C GLU A 654 2.22 -30.64 0.48
N TYR A 655 1.30 -30.74 1.45
CA TYR A 655 1.60 -31.15 2.82
C TYR A 655 1.27 -32.64 3.05
N PRO A 656 2.15 -33.41 3.73
CA PRO A 656 1.87 -34.80 4.04
C PRO A 656 0.71 -34.92 5.04
N TYR A 657 -0.11 -35.97 4.94
CA TYR A 657 -1.25 -36.19 5.84
C TYR A 657 -0.83 -36.40 7.30
N LYS A 658 0.32 -37.05 7.54
CA LYS A 658 0.94 -37.19 8.85
C LYS A 658 2.19 -36.32 8.96
N TYR A 659 2.34 -35.64 10.09
CA TYR A 659 3.55 -34.89 10.40
C TYR A 659 4.61 -35.82 11.03
N PHE A 660 5.78 -35.89 10.40
CA PHE A 660 6.84 -36.82 10.78
C PHE A 660 8.04 -36.19 11.50
N PHE A 661 8.11 -34.86 11.58
CA PHE A 661 9.28 -34.20 12.19
C PHE A 661 9.20 -34.18 13.71
N GLU A 662 10.36 -34.29 14.36
CA GLU A 662 10.48 -34.35 15.81
C GLU A 662 10.06 -33.04 16.50
N ASN A 663 9.56 -33.17 17.74
CA ASN A 663 9.24 -32.03 18.59
C ASN A 663 10.53 -31.41 19.12
N ASN A 664 11.00 -30.33 18.49
CA ASN A 664 11.93 -29.43 19.15
C ASN A 664 11.21 -28.64 20.25
N LYS A 665 11.97 -28.16 21.24
CA LYS A 665 11.46 -27.37 22.38
C LYS A 665 11.12 -25.91 22.03
N SER A 666 11.48 -25.42 20.84
CA SER A 666 11.24 -24.05 20.40
C SER A 666 9.83 -23.86 19.86
N ASP A 667 9.19 -22.75 20.25
CA ASP A 667 7.87 -22.34 19.75
C ASP A 667 7.85 -22.18 18.23
N PHE A 668 8.97 -21.73 17.65
CA PHE A 668 9.17 -21.56 16.21
C PHE A 668 10.41 -22.30 15.73
N ASP A 669 10.25 -23.12 14.69
CA ASP A 669 11.35 -23.74 13.96
C ASP A 669 11.32 -23.38 12.49
N ILE A 670 12.50 -23.29 11.89
CA ILE A 670 12.65 -23.05 10.46
C ILE A 670 13.38 -24.23 9.85
N ALA A 671 12.81 -24.82 8.81
CA ALA A 671 13.41 -25.88 8.03
C ALA A 671 13.30 -25.56 6.53
N ASN A 672 14.39 -25.69 5.79
CA ASN A 672 14.37 -25.50 4.34
C ASN A 672 14.36 -26.86 3.66
N LEU A 673 13.32 -27.16 2.87
CA LEU A 673 13.12 -28.43 2.17
C LEU A 673 12.59 -28.17 0.76
N LYS A 674 13.18 -28.83 -0.25
CA LYS A 674 12.69 -28.82 -1.65
C LYS A 674 12.34 -27.41 -2.19
N ASP A 675 13.26 -26.45 -2.08
CA ASP A 675 13.09 -25.05 -2.52
C ASP A 675 12.03 -24.24 -1.75
N TYR A 676 11.53 -24.75 -0.62
CA TYR A 676 10.66 -24.03 0.29
C TYR A 676 11.31 -23.82 1.65
N SER A 677 11.05 -22.65 2.24
CA SER A 677 11.32 -22.36 3.64
C SER A 677 10.06 -22.59 4.46
N HIS A 678 10.10 -23.59 5.34
CA HIS A 678 9.02 -23.98 6.23
C HIS A 678 9.24 -23.38 7.62
N LEU A 679 8.26 -22.63 8.11
CA LEU A 679 8.18 -22.19 9.49
C LEU A 679 7.16 -23.07 10.21
N ALA A 680 7.61 -23.88 11.17
CA ALA A 680 6.73 -24.61 12.07
C ALA A 680 6.51 -23.80 13.35
N TYR A 681 5.26 -23.55 13.70
CA TYR A 681 4.82 -22.90 14.93
C TYR A 681 4.01 -23.88 15.78
N ARG A 682 4.34 -24.00 17.06
CA ARG A 682 3.72 -24.93 18.01
C ARG A 682 3.08 -24.17 19.17
N PRO A 683 1.80 -23.78 19.07
CA PRO A 683 1.10 -23.11 20.17
C PRO A 683 0.88 -24.02 21.39
N ASP A 684 0.76 -25.34 21.18
CA ASP A 684 0.57 -26.33 22.25
C ASP A 684 1.17 -27.70 21.85
N SER A 685 1.03 -28.71 22.71
CA SER A 685 1.60 -30.05 22.49
C SER A 685 0.97 -30.84 21.35
N GLU A 686 -0.25 -30.49 20.93
CA GLU A 686 -1.04 -31.24 19.95
C GLU A 686 -1.12 -30.53 18.59
N ASN A 687 -1.08 -29.20 18.57
CA ASN A 687 -1.29 -28.37 17.40
C ASN A 687 0.04 -27.86 16.82
N ILE A 688 0.17 -27.99 15.50
CA ILE A 688 1.34 -27.51 14.74
C ILE A 688 0.84 -26.78 13.50
N ILE A 689 1.34 -25.57 13.28
CA ILE A 689 1.07 -24.78 12.08
C ILE A 689 2.36 -24.68 11.28
N ILE A 690 2.32 -25.13 10.04
CA ILE A 690 3.43 -25.02 9.10
C ILE A 690 3.08 -23.95 8.09
N MET A 691 3.96 -22.97 7.92
CA MET A 691 3.86 -21.96 6.87
C MET A 691 5.05 -22.05 5.94
N SER A 692 4.79 -22.25 4.66
CA SER A 692 5.79 -22.50 3.63
C SER A 692 5.79 -21.37 2.61
N VAL A 693 6.99 -20.89 2.30
CA VAL A 693 7.23 -19.90 1.25
C VAL A 693 8.31 -20.43 0.31
N GLU A 694 8.17 -20.19 -0.98
CA GLU A 694 9.19 -20.54 -1.97
C GLU A 694 10.47 -19.71 -1.71
N ASP A 695 11.62 -20.37 -1.58
CA ASP A 695 12.93 -19.74 -1.47
C ASP A 695 13.81 -20.11 -2.67
N LYS A 696 13.82 -19.23 -3.67
CA LYS A 696 14.63 -19.37 -4.90
C LYS A 696 16.13 -19.20 -4.67
N GLY A 697 16.58 -19.06 -3.42
CA GLY A 697 17.99 -19.08 -3.04
C GLY A 697 18.85 -18.07 -3.80
N ILE A 698 19.84 -18.56 -4.57
CA ILE A 698 20.82 -17.74 -5.30
C ILE A 698 20.18 -17.03 -6.51
N GLN A 699 19.17 -17.63 -7.15
CA GLN A 699 18.51 -17.04 -8.31
C GLN A 699 17.89 -15.68 -7.97
N ARG A 700 17.31 -15.56 -6.78
CA ARG A 700 16.77 -14.30 -6.26
C ARG A 700 17.82 -13.18 -6.16
N ASN A 701 19.07 -13.52 -5.79
CA ASN A 701 20.18 -12.55 -5.77
C ASN A 701 20.53 -12.05 -7.15
N LEU A 702 20.59 -12.96 -8.13
CA LEU A 702 20.97 -12.62 -9.50
C LEU A 702 19.92 -11.71 -10.14
N ILE A 703 18.64 -11.97 -9.90
CA ILE A 703 17.53 -11.12 -10.36
C ILE A 703 17.65 -9.73 -9.75
N SER A 704 17.76 -9.65 -8.41
CA SER A 704 17.87 -8.38 -7.70
C SER A 704 19.11 -7.57 -8.11
N LEU A 705 20.26 -8.24 -8.25
CA LEU A 705 21.50 -7.63 -8.72
C LEU A 705 21.35 -7.08 -10.15
N SER A 706 20.74 -7.84 -11.05
CA SER A 706 20.56 -7.42 -12.44
C SER A 706 19.68 -6.17 -12.55
N TYR A 707 18.58 -6.11 -11.80
CA TYR A 707 17.72 -4.91 -11.77
C TYR A 707 18.44 -3.70 -11.18
N LEU A 708 19.11 -3.87 -10.04
CA LEU A 708 19.86 -2.78 -9.40
C LEU A 708 21.00 -2.26 -10.28
N PHE A 709 21.74 -3.17 -10.91
CA PHE A 709 22.80 -2.82 -11.86
C PHE A 709 22.26 -2.03 -13.04
N PHE A 710 21.16 -2.51 -13.64
CA PHE A 710 20.53 -1.80 -14.75
C PHE A 710 20.05 -0.41 -14.36
N ILE A 711 19.37 -0.26 -13.22
CA ILE A 711 18.88 1.04 -12.74
C ILE A 711 20.04 2.00 -12.49
N CYS A 712 21.08 1.55 -11.77
CA CYS A 712 22.25 2.38 -11.48
C CYS A 712 23.00 2.77 -12.77
N PHE A 713 23.15 1.83 -13.71
CA PHE A 713 23.79 2.06 -15.00
C PHE A 713 22.99 3.04 -15.87
N ALA A 714 21.66 2.92 -15.91
CA ALA A 714 20.77 3.83 -16.63
C ALA A 714 20.84 5.25 -16.05
N LEU A 715 20.76 5.40 -14.71
CA LEU A 715 20.90 6.70 -14.04
C LEU A 715 22.26 7.34 -14.32
N PHE A 716 23.33 6.55 -14.28
CA PHE A 716 24.67 7.00 -14.64
C PHE A 716 24.76 7.44 -16.11
N GLY A 717 24.16 6.69 -17.03
CA GLY A 717 24.07 7.05 -18.45
C GLY A 717 23.33 8.37 -18.67
N ILE A 718 22.16 8.55 -18.04
CA ILE A 718 21.36 9.79 -18.11
C ILE A 718 22.15 10.98 -17.56
N TYR A 719 22.85 10.80 -16.44
CA TYR A 719 23.73 11.84 -15.89
C TYR A 719 24.84 12.24 -16.86
N HIS A 720 25.49 11.27 -17.52
CA HIS A 720 26.52 11.55 -18.51
C HIS A 720 25.96 12.25 -19.77
N ILE A 721 24.80 11.83 -20.26
CA ILE A 721 24.10 12.48 -21.39
C ILE A 721 23.76 13.93 -21.05
N SER A 722 23.07 14.16 -19.93
CA SER A 722 22.60 15.49 -19.52
C SER A 722 23.75 16.46 -19.26
N SER A 723 24.82 16.01 -18.59
CA SER A 723 25.98 16.85 -18.31
C SER A 723 26.74 17.28 -19.58
N ASN A 724 26.75 16.44 -20.62
CA ASN A 724 27.37 16.77 -21.91
C ASN A 724 26.51 17.74 -22.74
N LEU A 725 25.19 17.57 -22.73
CA LEU A 725 24.25 18.49 -23.41
C LEU A 725 24.31 19.91 -22.82
N LEU A 726 24.42 20.03 -21.49
CA LEU A 726 24.45 21.32 -20.80
C LEU A 726 25.75 22.11 -21.02
N LYS A 727 26.89 21.45 -21.25
CA LYS A 727 28.18 22.12 -21.43
C LYS A 727 28.37 22.74 -22.82
N LYS A 728 27.48 22.46 -23.79
CA LYS A 728 27.62 22.85 -25.21
C LYS A 728 28.99 22.49 -25.85
N ASP A 729 29.79 21.67 -25.18
CA ASP A 729 31.11 21.21 -25.64
C ASP A 729 30.92 19.99 -26.55
N TYR A 730 30.51 20.25 -27.79
CA TYR A 730 30.43 19.21 -28.85
C TYR A 730 31.80 18.57 -29.15
N ALA A 731 32.90 19.17 -28.69
CA ALA A 731 34.26 18.65 -28.85
C ALA A 731 34.53 17.36 -28.05
N TYR A 732 33.86 17.15 -26.91
CA TYR A 732 34.06 15.95 -26.07
C TYR A 732 33.47 14.66 -26.70
N ILE A 733 32.44 14.80 -27.56
CA ILE A 733 31.84 13.71 -28.34
C ILE A 733 32.70 13.34 -29.57
N ARG A 734 33.77 14.10 -29.85
CA ARG A 734 34.54 13.94 -31.10
C ARG A 734 35.60 12.84 -31.03
N SER A 735 36.02 12.39 -29.83
CA SER A 735 36.94 11.26 -29.74
C SER A 735 36.24 9.95 -30.13
N LEU A 736 36.87 9.16 -31.01
CA LEU A 736 36.37 7.86 -31.48
C LEU A 736 35.96 6.98 -30.29
N LYS A 737 36.80 6.99 -29.24
CA LYS A 737 36.57 6.27 -27.98
C LYS A 737 35.24 6.67 -27.31
N ASN A 738 34.94 7.96 -27.17
CA ASN A 738 33.70 8.40 -26.53
C ASN A 738 32.47 8.12 -27.40
N ARG A 739 32.58 8.17 -28.73
CA ARG A 739 31.49 7.78 -29.64
C ARG A 739 31.15 6.31 -29.51
N ILE A 740 32.16 5.43 -29.53
CA ILE A 740 31.96 3.99 -29.35
C ILE A 740 31.33 3.71 -27.98
N GLN A 741 31.85 4.31 -26.92
CA GLN A 741 31.31 4.14 -25.55
C GLN A 741 29.84 4.59 -25.43
N PHE A 742 29.50 5.74 -26.03
CA PHE A 742 28.15 6.28 -26.02
C PHE A 742 27.18 5.46 -26.86
N SER A 743 27.60 5.04 -28.06
CA SER A 743 26.81 4.18 -28.94
C SER A 743 26.53 2.84 -28.27
N ILE A 744 27.52 2.20 -27.63
CA ILE A 744 27.31 0.93 -26.90
C ILE A 744 26.28 1.12 -25.78
N LEU A 745 26.39 2.18 -24.99
CA LEU A 745 25.44 2.46 -23.91
C LEU A 745 24.01 2.65 -24.43
N ILE A 746 23.85 3.43 -25.50
CA ILE A 746 22.54 3.65 -26.14
C ILE A 746 21.99 2.35 -26.73
N ILE A 747 22.82 1.57 -27.44
CA ILE A 747 22.41 0.30 -28.04
C ILE A 747 21.92 -0.67 -26.97
N ILE A 748 22.65 -0.80 -25.85
CA ILE A 748 22.24 -1.66 -24.73
C ILE A 748 20.90 -1.21 -24.15
N ILE A 749 20.74 0.09 -23.86
CA ILE A 749 19.49 0.63 -23.30
C ILE A 749 18.31 0.43 -24.26
N ILE A 750 18.48 0.76 -25.54
CA ILE A 750 17.44 0.61 -26.56
C ILE A 750 17.08 -0.86 -26.75
N SER A 751 18.08 -1.75 -26.84
CA SER A 751 17.84 -3.19 -27.00
C SER A 751 17.00 -3.75 -25.86
N ILE A 752 17.31 -3.39 -24.61
CA ILE A 752 16.55 -3.83 -23.44
C ILE A 752 15.11 -3.29 -23.46
N LEU A 753 14.92 -2.01 -23.81
CA LEU A 753 13.58 -1.41 -23.91
C LEU A 753 12.73 -2.09 -25.00
N ILE A 754 13.34 -2.37 -26.15
CA ILE A 754 12.67 -3.08 -27.26
C ILE A 754 12.29 -4.50 -26.84
N ILE A 755 13.23 -5.26 -26.26
CA ILE A 755 12.97 -6.63 -25.79
C ILE A 755 11.85 -6.62 -24.75
N GLY A 756 11.92 -5.72 -23.76
CA GLY A 756 10.88 -5.59 -22.73
C GLY A 756 9.51 -5.24 -23.30
N ALA A 757 9.43 -4.28 -24.23
CA ALA A 757 8.18 -3.89 -24.88
C ALA A 757 7.59 -5.04 -25.72
N ILE A 758 8.43 -5.77 -26.46
CA ILE A 758 8.01 -6.95 -27.23
C ILE A 758 7.48 -8.04 -26.30
N SER A 759 8.18 -8.35 -25.21
CA SER A 759 7.75 -9.35 -24.23
C SER A 759 6.41 -8.99 -23.59
N ILE A 760 6.21 -7.73 -23.17
CA ILE A 760 4.94 -7.27 -22.60
C ILE A 760 3.82 -7.39 -23.64
N ASN A 761 4.05 -6.91 -24.87
CA ASN A 761 3.03 -6.99 -25.92
C ASN A 761 2.67 -8.45 -26.23
N PHE A 762 3.66 -9.34 -26.29
CA PHE A 762 3.43 -10.78 -26.50
C PHE A 762 2.61 -11.40 -25.37
N ILE A 763 2.91 -11.07 -24.11
CA ILE A 763 2.15 -11.55 -22.94
C ILE A 763 0.71 -11.02 -22.97
N VAL A 764 0.52 -9.71 -23.19
CA VAL A 764 -0.81 -9.08 -23.21
C VAL A 764 -1.66 -9.64 -24.34
N LYS A 765 -1.08 -9.76 -25.55
CA LYS A 765 -1.76 -10.35 -26.70
C LYS A 765 -2.12 -11.81 -26.45
N GLY A 766 -1.17 -12.60 -25.92
CA GLY A 766 -1.42 -13.99 -25.55
C GLY A 766 -2.51 -14.15 -24.49
N TYR A 767 -2.67 -13.19 -23.58
CA TYR A 767 -3.75 -13.18 -22.59
C TYR A 767 -5.10 -12.81 -23.23
N SER A 768 -5.12 -11.78 -24.10
CA SER A 768 -6.32 -11.37 -24.83
C SER A 768 -6.84 -12.45 -25.77
N ASP A 769 -5.96 -13.19 -26.44
CA ASP A 769 -6.34 -14.25 -27.38
C ASP A 769 -6.89 -15.49 -26.66
N ARG A 770 -6.52 -15.72 -25.38
CA ARG A 770 -7.09 -16.79 -24.54
C ARG A 770 -8.44 -16.44 -23.92
N HIS A 771 -8.85 -15.18 -23.96
CA HIS A 771 -10.06 -14.67 -23.26
C HIS A 771 -11.05 -13.97 -24.21
N ARG A 772 -10.79 -14.02 -25.52
CA ARG A 772 -11.81 -13.92 -26.56
C ARG A 772 -12.37 -15.31 -26.83
#